data_AF-A0AAD9RPJ9-F1
#
_entry.id   AF-A0AAD9RPJ9-F1
#
_cell.length_a   1.000
_cell.length_b   1.000
_cell.length_c   1.000
_cell.angle_alpha   90.00
_cell.angle_beta   90.00
_cell.angle_gamma   90.00
#
_symmetry.space_group_name_H-M   'P 1'
#
loop_
_entity.id
_entity.type
_entity.pdbx_description
1 polymer ?
#
loop_
_entity_poly.entity_id
_entity_poly.type
_entity_poly.pdbx_seq_one_letter_code
_entity_poly.pdbx_strand_id
1 'polypeptide(L)'
;MTYQATRVQRSSDRSFMDSDLLPVETNRFRTYHIISNAPLKGKSLKPTIMALDFAAGCLGGCAGIVVGYPLDTVKVHMQTQDYRNPKYKGTLHCLRTLIMKESVMGLYRGMTSPMAGVAAVNAIVFGVYGQAQKYMSDSDRLSYHFLAGATAGIAQTPISSPIELAKTRMQLRSSKGGNFSGPMECLKHIYKSEGYRGIFNGLGITFLREVPSFGVYFLTYEALTQSKEPISTCRMLLAGGLAGTASWVISYPLDVIKSRMQAESRSRYSGPLDCFRQSVRAEGYGCLYKGLNSTILRAFPTNAATFAVVTWTFRIFTEQPNDSPSTEKVKSRYESFVSSWNTFLESGNLLWQTHCPTVSIIAVGWMLRDTSIAYHHDGFGRHWSRLDASDQRGRENYEITRMQVNHKEDCEKNRSEHIDVNLSREEEKFVTIFDENLYDLRLTDRFYRVRSKPLGVVPSPRTSSSLISKASDMDIDLNDGNDINEECSANTQRLIAESGGRCMSTQAMQSLYDFRQNNLLCDAVLRLEDGGVFPIHRAILSACSTYFRALFTTTLHSREKTDVLLPGVTSEMMNLLLEYAYLRSLDVNRDNVCELLVTADYLSILGVLELCCEFLRHNLAPENCIGIMRFAREHFCKGLENDAYRYVMRHFVQVAQKSDEILDLPIEELSRLIGADELNVKSEETVWELVLKWINHDPDARKSHIVELMQNIRLGLLNTQFFLENVKDHPYVVGNDACRPIIIETLKFLYDLEMITQKDGEIPTPEIARPRVPHEILFAIGGWSGGSATNFIETYDTRADRWVKVEEVDPSGPRAYHGTAVVGFNIYVIGGFNGLDYFNSCRCFNAVTKVWREVAPMNARRCYVSVAVLNDLVYAMGGYDGYHRQNTAERYNYRTNQWSLIAPMNVQRSDASATTLNDKIYITGGFNGQECINSAEVYDPETNQWTMIAAMRSRRSGVSCIAYHGCVYVIGGFNGISRMCSGEKYNPTTNTWSPIPDMYNPRSNFAIEVIDDMIFAIGGYNGVTTIYQVECYDEKTNEWYEATDMNIYRSALSVCVIMGLPNVYDYIHKHRERLMEEKRQKLLALEVHRTQHQQQQQQLQDQMQQNQQVPIIVPTPPPLPPNNDENNNSRSNE
;
A
#
# COMPACT_ATOMS: atom_id res chain seq x y z
N MET A 1 -3.05 36.08 -60.17
CA MET A 1 -3.40 36.81 -61.41
C MET A 1 -4.79 36.36 -61.84
N THR A 2 -5.52 37.25 -62.52
CA THR A 2 -6.89 37.13 -63.04
C THR A 2 -7.15 35.89 -63.92
N TYR A 3 -8.37 35.33 -63.88
CA TYR A 3 -9.40 35.53 -64.94
C TYR A 3 -10.77 34.87 -64.61
N GLN A 4 -11.87 35.65 -64.68
CA GLN A 4 -13.26 35.33 -65.13
C GLN A 4 -14.05 34.09 -64.57
N ALA A 5 -15.40 34.07 -64.52
CA ALA A 5 -16.46 35.09 -64.69
C ALA A 5 -17.85 34.66 -64.10
N THR A 6 -18.78 35.64 -64.08
CA THR A 6 -20.26 35.56 -63.93
C THR A 6 -20.96 34.58 -64.90
N ARG A 7 -22.25 34.19 -64.85
CA ARG A 7 -23.57 34.71 -64.33
C ARG A 7 -24.56 33.48 -64.29
N VAL A 8 -25.88 33.42 -63.95
CA VAL A 8 -27.08 34.27 -63.69
C VAL A 8 -27.98 33.47 -62.67
N GLN A 9 -28.28 33.91 -61.43
CA GLN A 9 -29.37 34.78 -60.94
C GLN A 9 -30.85 34.34 -61.18
N ARG A 10 -31.58 33.97 -60.10
CA ARG A 10 -32.96 34.45 -59.82
C ARG A 10 -33.37 34.23 -58.36
N SER A 11 -34.39 34.97 -57.92
CA SER A 11 -34.78 35.19 -56.51
C SER A 11 -36.27 34.90 -56.29
N SER A 12 -36.64 34.56 -55.05
CA SER A 12 -37.89 35.03 -54.41
C SER A 12 -37.98 34.56 -52.96
N ASP A 13 -38.58 35.37 -52.09
CA ASP A 13 -38.87 35.04 -50.69
C ASP A 13 -39.91 33.93 -50.53
N ARG A 14 -39.72 33.08 -49.52
CA ARG A 14 -40.78 32.56 -48.63
C ARG A 14 -40.19 31.80 -47.45
N SER A 15 -40.73 32.09 -46.26
CA SER A 15 -40.47 31.34 -45.04
C SER A 15 -41.23 30.00 -45.04
N PHE A 16 -40.54 28.90 -44.75
CA PHE A 16 -41.09 27.75 -44.02
C PHE A 16 -39.95 26.97 -43.35
N MET A 17 -40.28 26.04 -42.45
CA MET A 17 -39.29 25.23 -41.71
C MET A 17 -38.66 24.15 -42.60
N ASP A 18 -37.33 24.09 -42.63
CA ASP A 18 -36.58 22.86 -42.92
C ASP A 18 -36.11 22.23 -41.60
N SER A 19 -36.38 20.94 -41.43
CA SER A 19 -36.11 20.18 -40.19
C SER A 19 -35.54 18.79 -40.50
N ASP A 20 -34.46 18.76 -41.27
CA ASP A 20 -33.81 17.51 -41.69
C ASP A 20 -32.73 17.02 -40.73
N LEU A 21 -33.19 16.22 -39.76
CA LEU A 21 -32.56 14.95 -39.34
C LEU A 21 -31.04 14.80 -39.53
N LEU A 22 -30.27 15.52 -38.72
CA LEU A 22 -28.93 15.06 -38.34
C LEU A 22 -29.05 13.67 -37.66
N PRO A 23 -28.15 12.72 -37.94
CA PRO A 23 -28.30 11.34 -37.47
C PRO A 23 -28.19 11.28 -35.95
N VAL A 24 -29.18 10.65 -35.31
CA VAL A 24 -29.14 10.33 -33.89
C VAL A 24 -27.92 9.44 -33.62
N GLU A 25 -26.93 9.96 -32.88
CA GLU A 25 -25.82 9.16 -32.36
C GLU A 25 -26.34 8.20 -31.28
N THR A 26 -26.90 7.07 -31.73
CA THR A 26 -27.35 6.01 -30.84
C THR A 26 -26.16 5.49 -30.04
N ASN A 27 -26.22 5.62 -28.71
CA ASN A 27 -25.23 5.12 -27.75
C ASN A 27 -25.08 3.59 -27.84
N ARG A 28 -24.35 3.09 -28.85
CA ARG A 28 -24.08 1.67 -29.09
C ARG A 28 -22.92 1.18 -28.23
N PHE A 29 -23.11 1.13 -26.92
CA PHE A 29 -22.24 0.40 -25.99
C PHE A 29 -22.33 -1.11 -26.26
N ARG A 30 -21.62 -1.59 -27.30
CA ARG A 30 -21.53 -3.01 -27.65
C ARG A 30 -20.44 -3.73 -26.87
N THR A 31 -20.66 -5.02 -26.64
CA THR A 31 -19.91 -5.92 -25.73
C THR A 31 -18.52 -6.33 -26.24
N TYR A 32 -17.67 -5.38 -26.63
CA TYR A 32 -16.32 -5.64 -27.17
C TYR A 32 -15.18 -5.69 -26.13
N HIS A 33 -15.50 -5.47 -24.85
CA HIS A 33 -14.51 -5.23 -23.79
C HIS A 33 -13.91 -6.48 -23.13
N ILE A 34 -14.09 -7.70 -23.66
CA ILE A 34 -13.60 -8.91 -22.98
C ILE A 34 -12.14 -9.27 -23.35
N ILE A 35 -11.71 -9.32 -24.62
CA ILE A 35 -10.27 -9.57 -25.00
C ILE A 35 -9.82 -8.90 -26.34
N SER A 36 -10.46 -7.85 -26.89
CA SER A 36 -10.03 -7.27 -28.20
C SER A 36 -9.80 -5.75 -28.24
N ASN A 37 -8.54 -5.34 -28.38
CA ASN A 37 -8.13 -3.93 -28.50
C ASN A 37 -8.64 -3.24 -29.77
N ALA A 38 -9.36 -2.13 -29.61
CA ALA A 38 -9.69 -1.17 -30.67
C ALA A 38 -9.31 0.27 -30.23
N PRO A 39 -8.58 1.04 -31.05
CA PRO A 39 -8.17 2.39 -30.66
C PRO A 39 -9.33 3.38 -30.84
N LEU A 40 -9.90 3.84 -29.72
CA LEU A 40 -10.66 5.08 -29.70
C LEU A 40 -9.71 6.23 -30.06
N LYS A 41 -10.03 6.98 -31.13
CA LYS A 41 -9.21 8.12 -31.55
C LYS A 41 -9.19 9.18 -30.45
N GLY A 42 -8.00 9.53 -29.94
CA GLY A 42 -7.77 10.79 -29.22
C GLY A 42 -7.40 10.70 -27.73
N LYS A 43 -7.39 9.53 -27.07
CA LYS A 43 -6.89 9.41 -25.68
C LYS A 43 -5.98 8.19 -25.49
N SER A 44 -4.88 8.40 -24.77
CA SER A 44 -3.91 7.35 -24.42
C SER A 44 -4.48 6.46 -23.30
N LEU A 45 -4.69 5.17 -23.57
CA LEU A 45 -5.20 4.23 -22.58
C LEU A 45 -4.06 3.70 -21.70
N LYS A 46 -4.25 3.66 -20.38
CA LYS A 46 -3.23 3.13 -19.45
C LYS A 46 -3.01 1.62 -19.69
N PRO A 47 -1.76 1.13 -19.76
CA PRO A 47 -1.47 -0.26 -20.15
C PRO A 47 -1.96 -1.32 -19.16
N THR A 48 -2.26 -0.95 -17.92
CA THR A 48 -2.73 -1.87 -16.86
C THR A 48 -4.10 -2.48 -17.12
N ILE A 49 -5.03 -1.77 -17.76
CA ILE A 49 -6.39 -2.30 -18.02
C ILE A 49 -6.32 -3.43 -19.06
N MET A 50 -5.60 -3.21 -20.17
CA MET A 50 -5.38 -4.24 -21.20
C MET A 50 -4.70 -5.51 -20.65
N ALA A 51 -3.83 -5.36 -19.65
CA ALA A 51 -3.20 -6.49 -18.99
C ALA A 51 -4.18 -7.31 -18.14
N LEU A 52 -5.16 -6.66 -17.49
CA LEU A 52 -6.20 -7.34 -16.71
C LEU A 52 -7.19 -8.11 -17.59
N ASP A 53 -7.69 -7.49 -18.66
CA ASP A 53 -8.58 -8.15 -19.64
C ASP A 53 -7.94 -9.44 -20.19
N PHE A 54 -6.65 -9.35 -20.53
CA PHE A 54 -5.86 -10.48 -20.99
C PHE A 54 -5.66 -11.55 -19.92
N ALA A 55 -5.36 -11.16 -18.67
CA ALA A 55 -5.19 -12.09 -17.55
C ALA A 55 -6.49 -12.84 -17.23
N ALA A 56 -7.64 -12.14 -17.18
CA ALA A 56 -8.96 -12.75 -16.99
C ALA A 56 -9.30 -13.74 -18.11
N GLY A 57 -9.02 -13.37 -19.36
CA GLY A 57 -9.17 -14.26 -20.52
C GLY A 57 -8.28 -15.51 -20.46
N CYS A 58 -7.08 -15.41 -19.90
CA CYS A 58 -6.19 -16.56 -19.71
C CYS A 58 -6.65 -17.47 -18.57
N LEU A 59 -7.02 -16.91 -17.41
CA LEU A 59 -7.51 -17.67 -16.26
C LEU A 59 -8.82 -18.41 -16.56
N GLY A 60 -9.76 -17.74 -17.24
CA GLY A 60 -10.98 -18.36 -17.75
C GLY A 60 -10.69 -19.50 -18.72
N GLY A 61 -9.76 -19.30 -19.66
CA GLY A 61 -9.33 -20.34 -20.59
C GLY A 61 -8.78 -21.58 -19.89
N CYS A 62 -7.93 -21.40 -18.87
CA CYS A 62 -7.44 -22.49 -18.02
C CYS A 62 -8.59 -23.23 -17.30
N ALA A 63 -9.54 -22.51 -16.70
CA ALA A 63 -10.68 -23.11 -16.00
C ALA A 63 -11.60 -23.93 -16.95
N GLY A 64 -11.89 -23.37 -18.14
CA GLY A 64 -12.65 -24.06 -19.19
C GLY A 64 -11.96 -25.33 -19.70
N ILE A 65 -10.62 -25.32 -19.79
CA ILE A 65 -9.82 -26.51 -20.10
C ILE A 65 -9.98 -27.55 -18.99
N VAL A 66 -9.77 -27.20 -17.72
CA VAL A 66 -9.83 -28.14 -16.58
C VAL A 66 -11.20 -28.83 -16.47
N VAL A 67 -12.30 -28.07 -16.57
CA VAL A 67 -13.66 -28.64 -16.53
C VAL A 67 -13.98 -29.45 -17.80
N GLY A 68 -13.47 -29.04 -18.96
CA GLY A 68 -13.73 -29.73 -20.22
C GLY A 68 -12.89 -30.97 -20.48
N TYR A 69 -11.72 -31.11 -19.85
CA TYR A 69 -10.71 -32.08 -20.25
C TYR A 69 -11.14 -33.55 -20.18
N PRO A 70 -11.86 -34.04 -19.15
CA PRO A 70 -12.28 -35.43 -19.07
C PRO A 70 -13.13 -35.89 -20.28
N LEU A 71 -14.01 -35.02 -20.77
CA LEU A 71 -14.85 -35.30 -21.93
C LEU A 71 -14.10 -35.19 -23.26
N ASP A 72 -13.06 -34.35 -23.33
CA ASP A 72 -12.13 -34.31 -24.47
C ASP A 72 -11.26 -35.57 -24.56
N THR A 73 -10.75 -36.08 -23.43
CA THR A 73 -10.03 -37.36 -23.38
C THR A 73 -10.92 -38.54 -23.78
N VAL A 74 -12.19 -38.55 -23.36
CA VAL A 74 -13.19 -39.55 -23.80
C VAL A 74 -13.50 -39.41 -25.30
N LYS A 75 -13.66 -38.19 -25.82
CA LYS A 75 -13.84 -37.91 -27.25
C LYS A 75 -12.68 -38.49 -28.07
N VAL A 76 -11.44 -38.17 -27.72
CA VAL A 76 -10.24 -38.62 -28.46
C VAL A 76 -10.14 -40.15 -28.47
N HIS A 77 -10.40 -40.82 -27.34
CA HIS A 77 -10.47 -42.29 -27.28
C HIS A 77 -11.61 -42.89 -28.12
N MET A 78 -12.78 -42.24 -28.18
CA MET A 78 -13.91 -42.68 -29.00
C MET A 78 -13.66 -42.49 -30.51
N GLN A 79 -12.91 -41.45 -30.92
CA GLN A 79 -12.58 -41.15 -32.32
C GLN A 79 -11.50 -42.09 -32.89
N THR A 80 -10.56 -42.55 -32.07
CA THR A 80 -9.32 -43.21 -32.50
C THR A 80 -9.20 -44.70 -32.16
N GLN A 81 -10.22 -45.28 -31.50
CA GLN A 81 -10.29 -46.73 -31.26
C GLN A 81 -10.32 -47.54 -32.57
N ASP A 82 -9.74 -48.73 -32.55
CA ASP A 82 -9.79 -49.69 -33.65
C ASP A 82 -11.23 -50.18 -33.90
N TYR A 83 -11.64 -50.18 -35.17
CA TYR A 83 -12.95 -50.65 -35.60
C TYR A 83 -13.07 -52.19 -35.59
N ARG A 84 -11.95 -52.91 -35.71
CA ARG A 84 -11.90 -54.39 -35.70
C ARG A 84 -12.04 -54.96 -34.30
N ASN A 85 -11.67 -54.18 -33.28
CA ASN A 85 -11.76 -54.55 -31.87
C ASN A 85 -12.22 -53.34 -31.03
N PRO A 86 -13.52 -52.98 -31.11
CA PRO A 86 -14.05 -51.76 -30.51
C PRO A 86 -14.05 -51.83 -28.98
N LYS A 87 -13.08 -51.16 -28.36
CA LYS A 87 -12.87 -51.12 -26.90
C LYS A 87 -14.01 -50.42 -26.15
N TYR A 88 -14.76 -49.53 -26.80
CA TYR A 88 -15.73 -48.66 -26.15
C TYR A 88 -17.06 -48.59 -26.93
N LYS A 89 -18.15 -49.06 -26.28
CA LYS A 89 -19.50 -49.10 -26.87
C LYS A 89 -20.20 -47.72 -26.98
N GLY A 90 -19.64 -46.68 -26.37
CA GLY A 90 -20.21 -45.32 -26.34
C GLY A 90 -19.54 -44.43 -25.28
N THR A 91 -19.85 -43.13 -25.27
CA THR A 91 -19.21 -42.12 -24.39
C THR A 91 -19.19 -42.51 -22.91
N LEU A 92 -20.33 -42.91 -22.31
CA LEU A 92 -20.40 -43.31 -20.90
C LEU A 92 -19.61 -44.61 -20.62
N HIS A 93 -19.63 -45.57 -21.55
CA HIS A 93 -18.84 -46.79 -21.45
C HIS A 93 -17.33 -46.50 -21.54
N CYS A 94 -16.92 -45.57 -22.41
CA CYS A 94 -15.54 -45.11 -22.51
C CYS A 94 -15.08 -44.46 -21.20
N LEU A 95 -15.84 -43.50 -20.68
CA LEU A 95 -15.57 -42.82 -19.41
C LEU A 95 -15.39 -43.82 -18.25
N ARG A 96 -16.37 -44.72 -18.04
CA ARG A 96 -16.30 -45.77 -17.01
C ARG A 96 -15.10 -46.70 -17.20
N THR A 97 -14.81 -47.10 -18.44
CA THR A 97 -13.67 -48.01 -18.73
C THR A 97 -12.32 -47.35 -18.51
N LEU A 98 -12.19 -46.05 -18.77
CA LEU A 98 -10.96 -45.29 -18.50
C LEU A 98 -10.74 -45.11 -17.00
N ILE A 99 -11.76 -44.68 -16.25
CA ILE A 99 -11.69 -44.54 -14.78
C ILE A 99 -11.29 -45.88 -14.13
N MET A 100 -11.93 -46.99 -14.53
CA MET A 100 -11.65 -48.32 -13.97
C MET A 100 -10.29 -48.92 -14.38
N LYS A 101 -9.56 -48.33 -15.35
CA LYS A 101 -8.26 -48.84 -15.82
C LYS A 101 -7.08 -47.94 -15.49
N GLU A 102 -7.29 -46.62 -15.43
CA GLU A 102 -6.21 -45.63 -15.30
C GLU A 102 -6.50 -44.54 -14.25
N SER A 103 -7.54 -44.75 -13.41
CA SER A 103 -8.06 -43.81 -12.40
C SER A 103 -8.66 -42.52 -12.99
N VAL A 104 -9.26 -41.69 -12.13
CA VAL A 104 -9.76 -40.35 -12.49
C VAL A 104 -8.63 -39.46 -13.01
N MET A 105 -7.43 -39.55 -12.43
CA MET A 105 -6.26 -38.78 -12.89
C MET A 105 -5.78 -39.20 -14.29
N GLY A 106 -6.09 -40.42 -14.74
CA GLY A 106 -5.84 -40.86 -16.11
C GLY A 106 -6.60 -40.03 -17.16
N LEU A 107 -7.78 -39.50 -16.82
CA LEU A 107 -8.58 -38.64 -17.71
C LEU A 107 -7.90 -37.29 -18.00
N TYR A 108 -6.99 -36.85 -17.12
CA TYR A 108 -6.27 -35.57 -17.20
C TYR A 108 -4.90 -35.67 -17.89
N ARG A 109 -4.49 -36.86 -18.35
CA ARG A 109 -3.19 -37.05 -19.02
C ARG A 109 -3.09 -36.23 -20.31
N GLY A 110 -2.12 -35.33 -20.35
CA GLY A 110 -1.87 -34.42 -21.49
C GLY A 110 -2.47 -33.02 -21.35
N MET A 111 -3.20 -32.71 -20.26
CA MET A 111 -3.84 -31.40 -20.06
C MET A 111 -2.85 -30.22 -20.03
N THR A 112 -1.62 -30.48 -19.59
CA THR A 112 -0.52 -29.49 -19.62
C THR A 112 -0.18 -28.99 -21.02
N SER A 113 -0.54 -29.71 -22.10
CA SER A 113 -0.34 -29.25 -23.48
C SER A 113 -1.20 -28.02 -23.82
N PRO A 114 -2.56 -28.09 -23.80
CA PRO A 114 -3.39 -26.91 -24.05
C PRO A 114 -3.25 -25.83 -22.98
N MET A 115 -3.00 -26.16 -21.71
CA MET A 115 -2.79 -25.14 -20.68
C MET A 115 -1.58 -24.24 -20.97
N ALA A 116 -0.47 -24.80 -21.48
CA ALA A 116 0.73 -24.03 -21.82
C ALA A 116 0.53 -23.08 -23.02
N GLY A 117 -0.50 -23.29 -23.84
CA GLY A 117 -0.74 -22.52 -25.06
C GLY A 117 -1.98 -21.63 -25.06
N VAL A 118 -2.85 -21.72 -24.05
CA VAL A 118 -4.16 -21.04 -24.06
C VAL A 118 -4.05 -19.52 -24.16
N ALA A 119 -3.04 -18.91 -23.53
CA ALA A 119 -2.77 -17.48 -23.60
C ALA A 119 -2.43 -17.02 -25.03
N ALA A 120 -1.53 -17.75 -25.71
CA ALA A 120 -1.11 -17.44 -27.08
C ALA A 120 -2.24 -17.67 -28.10
N VAL A 121 -3.03 -18.73 -27.91
CA VAL A 121 -4.24 -19.01 -28.70
C VAL A 121 -5.27 -17.88 -28.56
N ASN A 122 -5.62 -17.50 -27.33
CA ASN A 122 -6.60 -16.44 -27.08
C ASN A 122 -6.10 -15.09 -27.63
N ALA A 123 -4.83 -14.73 -27.41
CA ALA A 123 -4.23 -13.51 -27.94
C ALA A 123 -4.41 -13.37 -29.46
N ILE A 124 -4.11 -14.44 -30.21
CA ILE A 124 -4.22 -14.44 -31.67
C ILE A 124 -5.69 -14.42 -32.11
N VAL A 125 -6.56 -15.23 -31.50
CA VAL A 125 -7.97 -15.30 -31.86
C VAL A 125 -8.64 -13.94 -31.72
N PHE A 126 -8.58 -13.31 -30.54
CA PHE A 126 -9.28 -12.05 -30.30
C PHE A 126 -8.56 -10.84 -30.93
N GLY A 127 -7.24 -10.85 -31.01
CA GLY A 127 -6.46 -9.83 -31.70
C GLY A 127 -6.75 -9.78 -33.20
N VAL A 128 -6.75 -10.93 -33.88
CA VAL A 128 -7.03 -10.99 -35.32
C VAL A 128 -8.51 -10.77 -35.62
N TYR A 129 -9.42 -11.30 -34.81
CA TYR A 129 -10.86 -11.05 -34.94
C TYR A 129 -11.19 -9.55 -34.86
N GLY A 130 -10.71 -8.87 -33.80
CA GLY A 130 -10.97 -7.45 -33.58
C GLY A 130 -10.35 -6.56 -34.67
N GLN A 131 -9.18 -6.90 -35.21
CA GLN A 131 -8.61 -6.18 -36.35
C GLN A 131 -9.39 -6.45 -37.65
N ALA A 132 -9.77 -7.69 -37.93
CA ALA A 132 -10.55 -8.04 -39.13
C ALA A 132 -11.89 -7.30 -39.18
N GLN A 133 -12.58 -7.16 -38.05
CA GLN A 133 -13.82 -6.35 -37.96
C GLN A 133 -13.57 -4.85 -38.23
N LYS A 134 -12.47 -4.28 -37.73
CA LYS A 134 -12.14 -2.84 -37.93
C LYS A 134 -11.89 -2.46 -39.40
N TYR A 135 -11.51 -3.41 -40.25
CA TYR A 135 -11.37 -3.18 -41.70
C TYR A 135 -12.67 -3.44 -42.49
N MET A 136 -13.77 -3.84 -41.84
CA MET A 136 -15.07 -4.12 -42.48
C MET A 136 -16.10 -3.08 -42.03
N SER A 137 -16.23 -2.01 -42.85
CA SER A 137 -16.92 -0.74 -42.57
C SER A 137 -18.43 -0.78 -42.27
N ASP A 138 -19.02 -1.97 -42.14
CA ASP A 138 -20.47 -2.22 -42.12
C ASP A 138 -20.80 -3.33 -41.10
N SER A 139 -20.42 -3.08 -39.85
CA SER A 139 -20.32 -4.07 -38.75
C SER A 139 -21.66 -4.52 -38.16
N ASP A 140 -22.76 -4.43 -38.91
CA ASP A 140 -24.08 -4.98 -38.55
C ASP A 140 -24.43 -6.25 -39.36
N ARG A 141 -23.61 -6.62 -40.36
CA ARG A 141 -23.81 -7.83 -41.17
C ARG A 141 -23.12 -9.06 -40.57
N LEU A 142 -23.94 -10.04 -40.17
CA LEU A 142 -23.54 -11.35 -39.65
C LEU A 142 -22.47 -12.08 -40.49
N SER A 143 -22.46 -11.90 -41.82
CA SER A 143 -21.45 -12.47 -42.73
C SER A 143 -20.01 -12.02 -42.42
N TYR A 144 -19.82 -10.81 -41.91
CA TYR A 144 -18.49 -10.33 -41.51
C TYR A 144 -18.01 -10.95 -40.20
N HIS A 145 -18.92 -11.31 -39.29
CA HIS A 145 -18.56 -12.04 -38.05
C HIS A 145 -18.08 -13.46 -38.38
N PHE A 146 -18.68 -14.11 -39.38
CA PHE A 146 -18.17 -15.36 -39.95
C PHE A 146 -16.77 -15.18 -40.57
N LEU A 147 -16.56 -14.14 -41.39
CA LEU A 147 -15.29 -13.92 -42.10
C LEU A 147 -14.14 -13.52 -41.15
N ALA A 148 -14.41 -12.68 -40.16
CA ALA A 148 -13.45 -12.34 -39.10
C ALA A 148 -13.12 -13.57 -38.24
N GLY A 149 -14.13 -14.37 -37.87
CA GLY A 149 -13.94 -15.63 -37.14
C GLY A 149 -13.09 -16.65 -37.92
N ALA A 150 -13.37 -16.83 -39.21
CA ALA A 150 -12.58 -17.68 -40.09
C ALA A 150 -11.11 -17.21 -40.19
N THR A 151 -10.89 -15.89 -40.27
CA THR A 151 -9.55 -15.30 -40.34
C THR A 151 -8.76 -15.48 -39.03
N ALA A 152 -9.43 -15.36 -37.89
CA ALA A 152 -8.85 -15.69 -36.58
C ALA A 152 -8.48 -17.19 -36.45
N GLY A 153 -9.33 -18.10 -36.94
CA GLY A 153 -9.05 -19.54 -37.01
C GLY A 153 -7.81 -19.87 -37.87
N ILE A 154 -7.66 -19.20 -39.02
CA ILE A 154 -6.44 -19.30 -39.86
C ILE A 154 -5.20 -18.90 -39.05
N ALA A 155 -5.24 -17.72 -38.41
CA ALA A 155 -4.08 -17.15 -37.75
C ALA A 155 -3.59 -17.98 -36.55
N GLN A 156 -4.48 -18.62 -35.78
CA GLN A 156 -4.07 -19.45 -34.65
C GLN A 156 -3.55 -20.84 -35.04
N THR A 157 -3.90 -21.34 -36.22
CA THR A 157 -3.62 -22.72 -36.68
C THR A 157 -2.15 -23.16 -36.56
N PRO A 158 -1.13 -22.33 -36.88
CA PRO A 158 0.28 -22.71 -36.74
C PRO A 158 0.72 -22.98 -35.30
N ILE A 159 0.08 -22.34 -34.31
CA ILE A 159 0.38 -22.53 -32.88
C ILE A 159 -0.48 -23.64 -32.29
N SER A 160 -1.78 -23.70 -32.61
CA SER A 160 -2.69 -24.70 -32.05
C SER A 160 -2.39 -26.13 -32.54
N SER A 161 -1.90 -26.30 -33.76
CA SER A 161 -1.66 -27.62 -34.37
C SER A 161 -0.61 -28.47 -33.61
N PRO A 162 0.61 -27.99 -33.29
CA PRO A 162 1.56 -28.72 -32.44
C PRO A 162 1.03 -29.02 -31.02
N ILE A 163 0.27 -28.09 -30.43
CA ILE A 163 -0.32 -28.24 -29.09
C ILE A 163 -1.34 -29.39 -29.09
N GLU A 164 -2.22 -29.46 -30.10
CA GLU A 164 -3.20 -30.53 -30.25
C GLU A 164 -2.55 -31.88 -30.60
N LEU A 165 -1.49 -31.89 -31.41
CA LEU A 165 -0.74 -33.12 -31.73
C LEU A 165 -0.13 -33.71 -30.45
N ALA A 166 0.56 -32.88 -29.65
CA ALA A 166 1.13 -33.30 -28.37
C ALA A 166 0.05 -33.78 -27.39
N LYS A 167 -1.06 -33.02 -27.26
CA LYS A 167 -2.23 -33.41 -26.44
C LYS A 167 -2.74 -34.80 -26.83
N THR A 168 -3.02 -35.00 -28.11
CA THR A 168 -3.61 -36.25 -28.66
C THR A 168 -2.69 -37.45 -28.43
N ARG A 169 -1.37 -37.30 -28.64
CA ARG A 169 -0.40 -38.39 -28.42
C ARG A 169 -0.12 -38.67 -26.93
N MET A 170 -0.24 -37.67 -26.05
CA MET A 170 -0.18 -37.87 -24.61
C MET A 170 -1.44 -38.54 -24.05
N GLN A 171 -2.64 -38.20 -24.56
CA GLN A 171 -3.90 -38.82 -24.17
C GLN A 171 -3.97 -40.32 -24.54
N LEU A 172 -3.36 -40.72 -25.66
CA LEU A 172 -3.49 -42.09 -26.20
C LEU A 172 -2.39 -43.09 -25.78
N ARG A 173 -1.31 -42.64 -25.13
CA ARG A 173 -0.35 -43.56 -24.50
C ARG A 173 -0.89 -44.04 -23.15
N SER A 174 -1.08 -45.35 -23.03
CA SER A 174 -1.44 -46.02 -21.77
C SER A 174 -0.21 -46.21 -20.86
N SER A 175 -0.43 -46.26 -19.55
CA SER A 175 0.61 -46.16 -18.50
C SER A 175 1.68 -47.28 -18.49
N LYS A 176 1.61 -48.28 -19.37
CA LYS A 176 2.62 -49.34 -19.52
C LYS A 176 3.70 -49.03 -20.57
N GLY A 177 3.63 -47.88 -21.25
CA GLY A 177 4.47 -47.56 -22.41
C GLY A 177 5.20 -46.22 -22.34
N GLY A 178 6.01 -46.00 -21.30
CA GLY A 178 6.91 -44.83 -21.17
C GLY A 178 6.19 -43.49 -21.22
N ASN A 179 5.78 -43.00 -20.05
CA ASN A 179 5.12 -41.70 -19.91
C ASN A 179 6.09 -40.56 -20.26
N PHE A 180 5.64 -39.61 -21.10
CA PHE A 180 6.29 -38.31 -21.20
C PHE A 180 5.98 -37.48 -19.96
N SER A 181 7.00 -36.86 -19.38
CA SER A 181 6.88 -35.92 -18.25
C SER A 181 6.10 -34.65 -18.62
N GLY A 182 6.13 -34.24 -19.89
CA GLY A 182 5.41 -33.06 -20.36
C GLY A 182 5.32 -32.93 -21.89
N PRO A 183 4.57 -31.93 -22.39
CA PRO A 183 4.32 -31.75 -23.82
C PRO A 183 5.57 -31.42 -24.62
N MET A 184 6.53 -30.69 -24.02
CA MET A 184 7.81 -30.38 -24.67
C MET A 184 8.67 -31.64 -24.88
N GLU A 185 8.62 -32.60 -23.96
CA GLU A 185 9.30 -33.90 -24.12
C GLU A 185 8.62 -34.74 -25.22
N CYS A 186 7.28 -34.75 -25.26
CA CYS A 186 6.52 -35.36 -26.35
C CYS A 186 6.91 -34.76 -27.70
N LEU A 187 6.91 -33.43 -27.85
CA LEU A 187 7.33 -32.75 -29.09
C LEU A 187 8.79 -33.05 -29.46
N LYS A 188 9.70 -33.09 -28.48
CA LYS A 188 11.12 -33.46 -28.67
C LYS A 188 11.29 -34.91 -29.12
N HIS A 189 10.43 -35.84 -28.66
CA HIS A 189 10.37 -37.20 -29.20
C HIS A 189 9.84 -37.21 -30.64
N ILE A 190 8.76 -36.48 -30.96
CA ILE A 190 8.19 -36.41 -32.32
C ILE A 190 9.24 -35.88 -33.31
N TYR A 191 9.95 -34.81 -32.94
CA TYR A 191 11.05 -34.27 -33.73
C TYR A 191 12.16 -35.31 -33.99
N LYS A 192 12.49 -36.15 -32.99
CA LYS A 192 13.46 -37.25 -33.14
C LYS A 192 12.93 -38.45 -33.93
N SER A 193 11.63 -38.77 -33.91
CA SER A 193 11.06 -39.96 -34.56
C SER A 193 10.54 -39.73 -35.99
N GLU A 194 10.13 -38.50 -36.29
CA GLU A 194 9.42 -38.08 -37.51
C GLU A 194 9.96 -36.78 -38.13
N GLY A 195 10.97 -36.14 -37.51
CA GLY A 195 11.58 -34.90 -38.00
C GLY A 195 10.70 -33.67 -37.83
N TYR A 196 11.13 -32.55 -38.42
CA TYR A 196 10.40 -31.27 -38.38
C TYR A 196 8.97 -31.38 -38.94
N ARG A 197 8.77 -32.14 -40.02
CA ARG A 197 7.45 -32.38 -40.61
C ARG A 197 6.51 -33.16 -39.68
N GLY A 198 7.04 -33.95 -38.74
CA GLY A 198 6.26 -34.64 -37.72
C GLY A 198 5.56 -33.71 -36.73
N ILE A 199 6.20 -32.60 -36.33
CA ILE A 199 5.63 -31.61 -35.39
C ILE A 199 4.33 -30.99 -35.94
N PHE A 200 4.23 -30.85 -37.26
CA PHE A 200 3.09 -30.26 -37.96
C PHE A 200 2.21 -31.33 -38.64
N ASN A 201 2.30 -32.59 -38.21
CA ASN A 201 1.41 -33.65 -38.70
C ASN A 201 -0.06 -33.29 -38.38
N GLY A 202 -0.89 -33.28 -39.41
CA GLY A 202 -2.29 -32.84 -39.33
C GLY A 202 -2.54 -31.34 -39.51
N LEU A 203 -1.51 -30.49 -39.74
CA LEU A 203 -1.67 -29.04 -39.89
C LEU A 203 -2.73 -28.65 -40.96
N GLY A 204 -2.70 -29.27 -42.13
CA GLY A 204 -3.65 -28.96 -43.22
C GLY A 204 -5.11 -29.34 -42.92
N ILE A 205 -5.36 -30.42 -42.16
CA ILE A 205 -6.72 -30.78 -41.71
C ILE A 205 -7.14 -30.00 -40.45
N THR A 206 -6.17 -29.53 -39.65
CA THR A 206 -6.40 -28.56 -38.58
C THR A 206 -6.93 -27.25 -39.18
N PHE A 207 -6.22 -26.67 -40.15
CA PHE A 207 -6.66 -25.47 -40.91
C PHE A 207 -8.10 -25.61 -41.45
N LEU A 208 -8.40 -26.73 -42.13
CA LEU A 208 -9.72 -26.99 -42.71
C LEU A 208 -10.83 -27.11 -41.65
N ARG A 209 -10.52 -27.55 -40.43
CA ARG A 209 -11.45 -27.55 -39.28
C ARG A 209 -11.62 -26.15 -38.69
N GLU A 210 -10.52 -25.43 -38.49
CA GLU A 210 -10.48 -24.14 -37.80
C GLU A 210 -11.32 -23.07 -38.49
N VAL A 211 -11.18 -22.94 -39.82
CA VAL A 211 -11.92 -21.97 -40.65
C VAL A 211 -13.45 -22.02 -40.41
N PRO A 212 -14.16 -23.14 -40.65
CA PRO A 212 -15.59 -23.23 -40.36
C PRO A 212 -15.89 -23.25 -38.86
N SER A 213 -15.02 -23.80 -38.00
CA SER A 213 -15.26 -23.84 -36.56
C SER A 213 -15.36 -22.44 -35.96
N PHE A 214 -14.38 -21.57 -36.18
CA PHE A 214 -14.40 -20.21 -35.63
C PHE A 214 -15.34 -19.28 -36.40
N GLY A 215 -15.49 -19.47 -37.72
CA GLY A 215 -16.50 -18.75 -38.50
C GLY A 215 -17.92 -19.00 -38.00
N VAL A 216 -18.33 -20.26 -37.82
CA VAL A 216 -19.65 -20.61 -37.24
C VAL A 216 -19.76 -20.14 -35.80
N TYR A 217 -18.72 -20.28 -34.98
CA TYR A 217 -18.76 -19.88 -33.56
C TYR A 217 -19.13 -18.39 -33.41
N PHE A 218 -18.38 -17.49 -34.05
CA PHE A 218 -18.65 -16.05 -33.95
C PHE A 218 -19.94 -15.64 -34.66
N LEU A 219 -20.29 -16.28 -35.79
CA LEU A 219 -21.57 -16.07 -36.48
C LEU A 219 -22.78 -16.41 -35.59
N THR A 220 -22.78 -17.60 -34.99
CA THR A 220 -23.89 -18.07 -34.15
C THR A 220 -23.94 -17.35 -32.81
N TYR A 221 -22.79 -16.97 -32.23
CA TYR A 221 -22.76 -16.15 -31.03
C TYR A 221 -23.42 -14.80 -31.29
N GLU A 222 -22.96 -14.05 -32.30
CA GLU A 222 -23.52 -12.74 -32.65
C GLU A 222 -25.02 -12.81 -32.95
N ALA A 223 -25.47 -13.80 -33.74
CA ALA A 223 -26.88 -13.97 -34.09
C ALA A 223 -27.79 -14.23 -32.87
N LEU A 224 -27.27 -14.83 -31.79
CA LEU A 224 -28.02 -15.07 -30.55
C LEU A 224 -27.95 -13.88 -29.58
N THR A 225 -26.88 -13.08 -29.66
CA THR A 225 -26.70 -11.84 -28.88
C THR A 225 -27.23 -10.58 -29.58
N GLN A 226 -27.69 -10.65 -30.83
CA GLN A 226 -28.19 -9.47 -31.57
C GLN A 226 -29.46 -8.91 -30.89
N SER A 227 -29.29 -7.79 -30.18
CA SER A 227 -30.28 -7.16 -29.30
C SER A 227 -30.06 -5.64 -29.29
N LYS A 228 -31.12 -4.86 -29.02
CA LYS A 228 -31.01 -3.43 -28.64
C LYS A 228 -30.96 -3.21 -27.13
N GLU A 229 -31.37 -4.20 -26.35
CA GLU A 229 -31.40 -4.18 -24.88
C GLU A 229 -30.19 -4.91 -24.27
N PRO A 230 -29.72 -4.51 -23.08
CA PRO A 230 -28.61 -5.15 -22.38
C PRO A 230 -28.91 -6.63 -22.10
N ILE A 231 -27.94 -7.49 -22.45
CA ILE A 231 -28.14 -8.94 -22.54
C ILE A 231 -27.86 -9.59 -21.18
N SER A 232 -28.80 -10.38 -20.66
CA SER A 232 -28.61 -11.09 -19.39
C SER A 232 -27.50 -12.15 -19.48
N THR A 233 -26.77 -12.35 -18.38
CA THR A 233 -25.67 -13.33 -18.31
C THR A 233 -26.13 -14.75 -18.68
N CYS A 234 -27.35 -15.13 -18.32
CA CYS A 234 -27.96 -16.41 -18.73
C CYS A 234 -28.07 -16.53 -20.26
N ARG A 235 -28.54 -15.47 -20.95
CA ARG A 235 -28.62 -15.45 -22.42
C ARG A 235 -27.23 -15.47 -23.07
N MET A 236 -26.21 -14.83 -22.48
CA MET A 236 -24.82 -14.93 -22.95
C MET A 236 -24.24 -16.35 -22.80
N LEU A 237 -24.48 -17.02 -21.66
CA LEU A 237 -24.06 -18.40 -21.42
C LEU A 237 -24.73 -19.38 -22.40
N LEU A 238 -26.03 -19.23 -22.63
CA LEU A 238 -26.77 -20.01 -23.61
C LEU A 238 -26.28 -19.74 -25.05
N ALA A 239 -26.04 -18.47 -25.42
CA ALA A 239 -25.49 -18.11 -26.71
C ALA A 239 -24.10 -18.75 -26.94
N GLY A 240 -23.20 -18.68 -25.95
CA GLY A 240 -21.90 -19.35 -26.01
C GLY A 240 -22.00 -20.88 -26.12
N GLY A 241 -22.85 -21.51 -25.32
CA GLY A 241 -23.08 -22.96 -25.35
C GLY A 241 -23.66 -23.45 -26.68
N LEU A 242 -24.63 -22.72 -27.24
CA LEU A 242 -25.24 -23.02 -28.54
C LEU A 242 -24.28 -22.73 -29.70
N ALA A 243 -23.54 -21.63 -29.68
CA ALA A 243 -22.51 -21.32 -30.68
C ALA A 243 -21.37 -22.34 -30.68
N GLY A 244 -20.92 -22.76 -29.49
CA GLY A 244 -19.99 -23.87 -29.32
C GLY A 244 -20.55 -25.18 -29.88
N THR A 245 -21.82 -25.48 -29.61
CA THR A 245 -22.48 -26.69 -30.12
C THR A 245 -22.59 -26.67 -31.65
N ALA A 246 -23.04 -25.57 -32.26
CA ALA A 246 -23.15 -25.41 -33.70
C ALA A 246 -21.77 -25.52 -34.40
N SER A 247 -20.76 -24.83 -33.84
CA SER A 247 -19.37 -24.89 -34.30
C SER A 247 -18.82 -26.32 -34.26
N TRP A 248 -19.04 -27.05 -33.15
CA TRP A 248 -18.62 -28.44 -33.05
C TRP A 248 -19.37 -29.35 -34.01
N VAL A 249 -20.70 -29.24 -34.16
CA VAL A 249 -21.49 -30.08 -35.08
C VAL A 249 -21.03 -29.92 -36.53
N ILE A 250 -20.79 -28.70 -37.00
CA ILE A 250 -20.38 -28.44 -38.39
C ILE A 250 -18.91 -28.84 -38.64
N SER A 251 -18.02 -28.63 -37.68
CA SER A 251 -16.59 -28.99 -37.83
C SER A 251 -16.26 -30.45 -37.50
N TYR A 252 -17.19 -31.21 -36.89
CA TYR A 252 -16.92 -32.53 -36.33
C TYR A 252 -16.33 -33.56 -37.32
N PRO A 253 -16.82 -33.68 -38.57
CA PRO A 253 -16.26 -34.65 -39.53
C PRO A 253 -14.78 -34.42 -39.81
N LEU A 254 -14.34 -33.16 -39.84
CA LEU A 254 -12.94 -32.78 -40.07
C LEU A 254 -12.10 -33.03 -38.81
N ASP A 255 -12.66 -32.78 -37.62
CA ASP A 255 -12.01 -33.08 -36.34
C ASP A 255 -11.78 -34.59 -36.12
N VAL A 256 -12.72 -35.47 -36.52
CA VAL A 256 -12.50 -36.94 -36.48
C VAL A 256 -11.31 -37.35 -37.34
N ILE A 257 -11.22 -36.84 -38.57
CA ILE A 257 -10.09 -37.12 -39.48
C ILE A 257 -8.78 -36.55 -38.93
N LYS A 258 -8.80 -35.33 -38.40
CA LYS A 258 -7.65 -34.69 -37.73
C LYS A 258 -7.14 -35.55 -36.56
N SER A 259 -8.02 -35.95 -35.63
CA SER A 259 -7.64 -36.77 -34.47
C SER A 259 -7.07 -38.13 -34.88
N ARG A 260 -7.65 -38.79 -35.91
CA ARG A 260 -7.13 -40.05 -36.46
C ARG A 260 -5.74 -39.91 -37.10
N MET A 261 -5.45 -38.79 -37.76
CA MET A 261 -4.12 -38.50 -38.33
C MET A 261 -3.09 -38.12 -37.27
N GLN A 262 -3.47 -37.41 -36.20
CA GLN A 262 -2.57 -36.96 -35.13
C GLN A 262 -2.22 -38.09 -34.13
N ALA A 263 -3.11 -39.07 -33.96
CA ALA A 263 -2.94 -40.17 -32.99
C ALA A 263 -1.72 -41.07 -33.23
N GLU A 264 -1.31 -41.28 -34.48
CA GLU A 264 -0.29 -42.27 -34.86
C GLU A 264 0.98 -41.64 -35.43
N SER A 265 2.11 -42.34 -35.31
CA SER A 265 3.45 -41.83 -35.65
C SER A 265 3.92 -42.11 -37.07
N ARG A 266 3.36 -43.08 -37.81
CA ARG A 266 3.75 -43.36 -39.20
C ARG A 266 2.59 -43.81 -40.10
N SER A 267 2.20 -42.92 -41.02
CA SER A 267 1.80 -43.24 -42.41
C SER A 267 0.80 -44.38 -42.67
N ARG A 268 -0.25 -44.59 -41.86
CA ARG A 268 -1.43 -45.38 -42.30
C ARG A 268 -2.19 -44.67 -43.44
N TYR A 269 -2.12 -43.34 -43.47
CA TYR A 269 -2.82 -42.48 -44.42
C TYR A 269 -1.83 -41.57 -45.14
N SER A 270 -1.96 -41.46 -46.46
CA SER A 270 -1.19 -40.54 -47.31
C SER A 270 -1.64 -39.08 -47.18
N GLY A 271 -2.85 -38.84 -46.66
CA GLY A 271 -3.39 -37.50 -46.39
C GLY A 271 -4.83 -37.53 -45.88
N PRO A 272 -5.47 -36.35 -45.66
CA PRO A 272 -6.80 -36.27 -45.07
C PRO A 272 -7.90 -36.95 -45.90
N LEU A 273 -7.85 -36.82 -47.23
CA LEU A 273 -8.79 -37.47 -48.15
C LEU A 273 -8.66 -39.00 -48.14
N ASP A 274 -7.47 -39.52 -47.92
CA ASP A 274 -7.20 -40.95 -47.79
C ASP A 274 -7.69 -41.48 -46.43
N CYS A 275 -7.38 -40.77 -45.34
CA CYS A 275 -7.93 -41.05 -44.01
C CYS A 275 -9.47 -41.05 -44.01
N PHE A 276 -10.11 -40.11 -44.74
CA PHE A 276 -11.55 -40.06 -44.93
C PHE A 276 -12.07 -41.28 -45.70
N ARG A 277 -11.50 -41.56 -46.89
CA ARG A 277 -11.89 -42.70 -47.75
C ARG A 277 -11.74 -44.04 -47.02
N GLN A 278 -10.63 -44.26 -46.34
CA GLN A 278 -10.39 -45.49 -45.56
C GLN A 278 -11.35 -45.61 -44.37
N SER A 279 -11.59 -44.53 -43.61
CA SER A 279 -12.51 -44.54 -42.47
C SER A 279 -13.95 -44.85 -42.89
N VAL A 280 -14.46 -44.15 -43.91
CA VAL A 280 -15.83 -44.37 -44.42
C VAL A 280 -15.97 -45.76 -45.06
N ARG A 281 -14.95 -46.28 -45.74
CA ARG A 281 -14.96 -47.64 -46.30
C ARG A 281 -14.89 -48.75 -45.24
N ALA A 282 -14.31 -48.48 -44.07
CA ALA A 282 -14.19 -49.44 -42.97
C ALA A 282 -15.38 -49.43 -41.99
N GLU A 283 -16.01 -48.27 -41.79
CA GLU A 283 -16.98 -48.05 -40.70
C GLU A 283 -18.29 -47.37 -41.14
N GLY A 284 -18.43 -47.01 -42.42
CA GLY A 284 -19.53 -46.19 -42.93
C GLY A 284 -19.46 -44.72 -42.48
N TYR A 285 -20.36 -43.88 -43.02
CA TYR A 285 -20.39 -42.44 -42.71
C TYR A 285 -20.60 -42.11 -41.23
N GLY A 286 -21.21 -43.02 -40.46
CA GLY A 286 -21.40 -42.86 -39.01
C GLY A 286 -20.11 -42.75 -38.19
N CYS A 287 -18.95 -43.16 -38.74
CA CYS A 287 -17.66 -42.94 -38.05
C CYS A 287 -17.33 -41.45 -37.86
N LEU A 288 -17.79 -40.59 -38.79
CA LEU A 288 -17.51 -39.15 -38.84
C LEU A 288 -18.15 -38.36 -37.69
N TYR A 289 -19.03 -38.97 -36.89
CA TYR A 289 -19.65 -38.36 -35.70
C TYR A 289 -19.39 -39.14 -34.39
N LYS A 290 -18.46 -40.11 -34.38
CA LYS A 290 -18.08 -40.84 -33.16
C LYS A 290 -17.49 -39.90 -32.10
N GLY A 291 -18.10 -39.90 -30.92
CA GLY A 291 -17.71 -39.03 -29.79
C GLY A 291 -18.39 -37.65 -29.75
N LEU A 292 -19.27 -37.32 -30.70
CA LEU A 292 -19.97 -36.03 -30.74
C LEU A 292 -20.70 -35.72 -29.42
N ASN A 293 -21.40 -36.71 -28.85
CA ASN A 293 -22.16 -36.56 -27.59
C ASN A 293 -21.27 -36.07 -26.42
N SER A 294 -20.04 -36.59 -26.31
CA SER A 294 -19.05 -36.12 -25.33
C SER A 294 -18.66 -34.66 -25.55
N THR A 295 -18.66 -34.20 -26.80
CA THR A 295 -18.25 -32.83 -27.17
C THR A 295 -19.39 -31.82 -26.96
N ILE A 296 -20.64 -32.22 -27.23
CA ILE A 296 -21.84 -31.41 -26.93
C ILE A 296 -22.04 -31.32 -25.41
N LEU A 297 -21.95 -32.44 -24.69
CA LEU A 297 -22.05 -32.48 -23.22
C LEU A 297 -20.98 -31.61 -22.53
N ARG A 298 -19.82 -31.42 -23.19
CA ARG A 298 -18.73 -30.56 -22.71
C ARG A 298 -18.98 -29.06 -22.92
N ALA A 299 -19.74 -28.67 -23.95
CA ALA A 299 -19.84 -27.27 -24.37
C ALA A 299 -20.39 -26.35 -23.27
N PHE A 300 -21.48 -26.75 -22.60
CA PHE A 300 -22.11 -25.94 -21.55
C PHE A 300 -21.25 -25.86 -20.27
N PRO A 301 -20.73 -26.96 -19.68
CA PRO A 301 -19.84 -26.89 -18.52
C PRO A 301 -18.54 -26.11 -18.77
N THR A 302 -17.88 -26.31 -19.93
CA THR A 302 -16.65 -25.56 -20.27
C THR A 302 -16.92 -24.06 -20.36
N ASN A 303 -18.00 -23.65 -21.02
CA ASN A 303 -18.32 -22.23 -21.17
C ASN A 303 -18.76 -21.61 -19.83
N ALA A 304 -19.56 -22.32 -19.04
CA ALA A 304 -19.94 -21.88 -17.70
C ALA A 304 -18.72 -21.65 -16.80
N ALA A 305 -17.75 -22.59 -16.78
CA ALA A 305 -16.51 -22.43 -16.04
C ALA A 305 -15.65 -21.26 -16.55
N THR A 306 -15.52 -21.11 -17.86
CA THR A 306 -14.76 -20.01 -18.50
C THR A 306 -15.34 -18.65 -18.12
N PHE A 307 -16.63 -18.45 -18.34
CA PHE A 307 -17.30 -17.18 -18.05
C PHE A 307 -17.39 -16.92 -16.54
N ALA A 308 -17.62 -17.93 -15.70
CA ALA A 308 -17.59 -17.76 -14.25
C ALA A 308 -16.22 -17.24 -13.80
N VAL A 309 -15.11 -17.86 -14.23
CA VAL A 309 -13.76 -17.42 -13.82
C VAL A 309 -13.39 -16.07 -14.43
N VAL A 310 -13.81 -15.74 -15.66
CA VAL A 310 -13.64 -14.39 -16.23
C VAL A 310 -14.40 -13.36 -15.40
N THR A 311 -15.69 -13.58 -15.10
CA THR A 311 -16.50 -12.67 -14.29
C THR A 311 -15.97 -12.54 -12.86
N TRP A 312 -15.59 -13.64 -12.20
CA TRP A 312 -14.97 -13.58 -10.87
C TRP A 312 -13.62 -12.87 -10.90
N THR A 313 -12.79 -13.07 -11.93
CA THR A 313 -11.51 -12.34 -12.08
C THR A 313 -11.79 -10.85 -12.22
N PHE A 314 -12.72 -10.44 -13.09
CA PHE A 314 -13.10 -9.03 -13.18
C PHE A 314 -13.61 -8.50 -11.84
N ARG A 315 -14.57 -9.16 -11.17
CA ARG A 315 -15.04 -8.71 -9.84
C ARG A 315 -13.91 -8.52 -8.83
N ILE A 316 -12.99 -9.49 -8.72
CA ILE A 316 -11.83 -9.45 -7.81
C ILE A 316 -10.87 -8.29 -8.12
N PHE A 317 -10.82 -7.80 -9.37
CA PHE A 317 -9.85 -6.79 -9.82
C PHE A 317 -10.46 -5.47 -10.35
N THR A 318 -11.78 -5.34 -10.42
CA THR A 318 -12.48 -4.13 -10.92
C THR A 318 -13.60 -3.60 -10.01
N GLU A 319 -14.13 -4.38 -9.05
CA GLU A 319 -15.13 -3.88 -8.11
C GLU A 319 -14.45 -3.04 -6.99
N GLN A 320 -14.27 -1.75 -7.27
CA GLN A 320 -14.14 -0.70 -6.25
C GLN A 320 -15.45 -0.64 -5.43
N PRO A 321 -15.44 -0.77 -4.10
CA PRO A 321 -16.67 -0.93 -3.31
C PRO A 321 -17.26 0.41 -2.84
N ASN A 322 -18.02 1.06 -3.72
CA ASN A 322 -19.13 1.94 -3.27
C ASN A 322 -20.40 1.08 -3.10
N ASP A 323 -21.19 1.39 -2.07
CA ASP A 323 -22.43 0.74 -1.65
C ASP A 323 -22.39 -0.78 -1.38
N SER A 324 -22.47 -1.14 -0.09
CA SER A 324 -22.71 -2.52 0.32
C SER A 324 -24.20 -2.88 0.21
N PRO A 325 -24.52 -4.17 -0.02
CA PRO A 325 -24.97 -4.90 1.16
C PRO A 325 -24.34 -6.28 1.32
N SER A 326 -23.84 -6.54 2.54
CA SER A 326 -23.54 -7.86 3.10
C SER A 326 -22.50 -8.72 2.34
N THR A 327 -21.23 -8.58 2.71
CA THR A 327 -20.19 -9.60 2.44
C THR A 327 -20.60 -10.97 2.97
N GLU A 328 -21.48 -11.04 3.97
CA GLU A 328 -22.10 -12.28 4.44
C GLU A 328 -22.98 -12.95 3.38
N LYS A 329 -23.67 -12.22 2.47
CA LYS A 329 -24.33 -12.82 1.30
C LYS A 329 -23.36 -13.24 0.21
N VAL A 330 -22.22 -12.55 0.06
CA VAL A 330 -21.18 -12.95 -0.92
C VAL A 330 -20.42 -14.18 -0.42
N LYS A 331 -20.08 -14.24 0.86
CA LYS A 331 -19.46 -15.39 1.53
C LYS A 331 -20.44 -16.54 1.67
N SER A 332 -21.70 -16.31 2.03
CA SER A 332 -22.77 -17.31 1.96
C SER A 332 -22.98 -17.82 0.53
N ARG A 333 -22.91 -16.96 -0.51
CA ARG A 333 -22.96 -17.43 -1.90
C ARG A 333 -21.68 -18.14 -2.36
N TYR A 334 -20.51 -17.79 -1.83
CA TYR A 334 -19.25 -18.49 -2.12
C TYR A 334 -19.20 -19.84 -1.42
N GLU A 335 -19.56 -19.91 -0.14
CA GLU A 335 -19.66 -21.13 0.66
C GLU A 335 -20.85 -21.99 0.23
N SER A 336 -21.96 -21.40 -0.24
CA SER A 336 -23.06 -22.12 -0.90
C SER A 336 -22.70 -22.55 -2.32
N PHE A 337 -21.87 -21.81 -3.06
CA PHE A 337 -21.34 -22.26 -4.35
C PHE A 337 -20.33 -23.39 -4.17
N VAL A 338 -19.37 -23.26 -3.23
CA VAL A 338 -18.39 -24.31 -2.89
C VAL A 338 -19.07 -25.50 -2.24
N SER A 339 -20.08 -25.30 -1.39
CA SER A 339 -20.91 -26.38 -0.85
C SER A 339 -21.76 -27.03 -1.95
N SER A 340 -22.39 -26.26 -2.85
CA SER A 340 -23.13 -26.82 -3.99
C SER A 340 -22.21 -27.50 -5.00
N TRP A 341 -20.96 -27.06 -5.14
CA TRP A 341 -19.95 -27.64 -6.03
C TRP A 341 -19.38 -28.93 -5.44
N ASN A 342 -19.04 -28.92 -4.15
CA ASN A 342 -18.63 -30.13 -3.41
C ASN A 342 -19.81 -31.11 -3.33
N THR A 343 -21.03 -30.64 -3.05
CA THR A 343 -22.27 -31.45 -3.08
C THR A 343 -22.59 -31.91 -4.51
N PHE A 344 -22.23 -31.19 -5.57
CA PHE A 344 -22.35 -31.64 -6.96
C PHE A 344 -21.30 -32.72 -7.31
N LEU A 345 -20.10 -32.64 -6.71
CA LEU A 345 -19.08 -33.68 -6.81
C LEU A 345 -19.41 -34.91 -5.94
N GLU A 346 -20.01 -34.72 -4.76
CA GLU A 346 -20.38 -35.77 -3.82
C GLU A 346 -21.71 -36.44 -4.18
N SER A 347 -22.74 -35.69 -4.58
CA SER A 347 -23.91 -36.26 -5.28
C SER A 347 -23.50 -36.84 -6.63
N GLY A 348 -22.48 -36.28 -7.29
CA GLY A 348 -21.79 -36.88 -8.43
C GLY A 348 -21.13 -38.23 -8.11
N ASN A 349 -20.69 -38.46 -6.88
CA ASN A 349 -20.21 -39.77 -6.41
C ASN A 349 -21.38 -40.70 -5.97
N LEU A 350 -22.42 -40.16 -5.33
CA LEU A 350 -23.60 -40.93 -4.88
C LEU A 350 -24.48 -41.40 -6.05
N LEU A 351 -24.75 -40.54 -7.05
CA LEU A 351 -25.55 -40.85 -8.24
C LEU A 351 -24.93 -41.97 -9.09
N TRP A 352 -23.63 -42.23 -8.96
CA TRP A 352 -22.94 -43.33 -9.64
C TRP A 352 -23.00 -44.67 -8.88
N GLN A 353 -23.54 -44.70 -7.66
CA GLN A 353 -23.80 -45.94 -6.90
C GLN A 353 -25.23 -46.49 -7.11
N THR A 354 -26.19 -45.68 -7.56
CA THR A 354 -27.59 -46.10 -7.77
C THR A 354 -27.90 -46.41 -9.24
N HIS A 355 -28.25 -47.66 -9.55
CA HIS A 355 -28.64 -48.08 -10.91
C HIS A 355 -30.07 -47.66 -11.30
N CYS A 356 -30.25 -46.45 -11.86
CA CYS A 356 -31.50 -46.10 -12.58
C CYS A 356 -31.26 -45.05 -13.70
N PRO A 357 -31.86 -45.15 -14.91
CA PRO A 357 -31.49 -44.29 -16.04
C PRO A 357 -32.16 -42.90 -16.10
N THR A 358 -33.15 -42.62 -15.24
CA THR A 358 -34.21 -41.64 -15.54
C THR A 358 -33.96 -40.21 -15.04
N VAL A 359 -32.84 -39.93 -14.38
CA VAL A 359 -32.66 -38.72 -13.54
C VAL A 359 -32.29 -37.44 -14.33
N SER A 360 -31.85 -37.55 -15.58
CA SER A 360 -31.31 -36.45 -16.40
C SER A 360 -32.24 -35.23 -16.61
N ILE A 361 -33.54 -35.35 -16.31
CA ILE A 361 -34.53 -34.27 -16.43
C ILE A 361 -34.64 -33.46 -15.12
N ILE A 362 -34.38 -34.08 -13.97
CA ILE A 362 -34.61 -33.48 -12.64
C ILE A 362 -33.59 -32.37 -12.32
N ALA A 363 -32.34 -32.51 -12.78
CA ALA A 363 -31.29 -31.52 -12.57
C ALA A 363 -31.62 -30.13 -13.19
N VAL A 364 -32.33 -30.11 -14.33
CA VAL A 364 -32.79 -28.86 -14.96
C VAL A 364 -33.97 -28.26 -14.18
N GLY A 365 -34.88 -29.11 -13.67
CA GLY A 365 -36.00 -28.67 -12.82
C GLY A 365 -35.56 -28.11 -11.46
N TRP A 366 -34.41 -28.52 -10.93
CA TRP A 366 -33.87 -27.99 -9.68
C TRP A 366 -33.32 -26.56 -9.84
N MET A 367 -32.58 -26.28 -10.92
CA MET A 367 -32.05 -24.93 -11.19
C MET A 367 -33.13 -23.88 -11.56
N LEU A 368 -34.34 -24.31 -11.92
CA LEU A 368 -35.46 -23.41 -12.25
C LEU A 368 -36.39 -23.11 -11.06
N ARG A 369 -36.08 -23.60 -9.84
CA ARG A 369 -36.99 -23.52 -8.70
C ARG A 369 -36.84 -22.29 -7.80
N ASP A 370 -35.71 -21.58 -7.86
CA ASP A 370 -35.42 -20.38 -7.05
C ASP A 370 -35.95 -19.06 -7.66
N THR A 371 -36.77 -19.12 -8.72
CA THR A 371 -37.40 -17.94 -9.33
C THR A 371 -38.91 -18.11 -9.43
N SER A 372 -39.63 -17.83 -8.34
CA SER A 372 -41.10 -17.65 -8.36
C SER A 372 -41.56 -16.78 -7.19
N ILE A 373 -42.09 -15.60 -7.51
CA ILE A 373 -43.09 -14.93 -6.66
C ILE A 373 -44.40 -15.72 -6.81
N ALA A 374 -45.20 -15.81 -5.74
CA ALA A 374 -46.32 -16.73 -5.64
C ALA A 374 -47.48 -16.43 -6.62
N TYR A 375 -48.11 -17.50 -7.15
CA TYR A 375 -49.54 -17.56 -7.47
C TYR A 375 -50.03 -19.03 -7.44
N HIS A 376 -51.35 -19.23 -7.27
CA HIS A 376 -51.99 -20.55 -7.10
C HIS A 376 -52.02 -21.42 -8.37
N HIS A 377 -51.86 -22.74 -8.21
CA HIS A 377 -53.01 -23.68 -8.30
C HIS A 377 -52.68 -25.13 -7.89
N ASP A 378 -53.74 -25.90 -7.62
CA ASP A 378 -53.77 -27.28 -7.13
C ASP A 378 -53.57 -28.35 -8.23
N GLY A 379 -53.28 -29.59 -7.81
CA GLY A 379 -53.74 -30.77 -8.54
C GLY A 379 -52.81 -32.00 -8.55
N PHE A 380 -53.31 -33.12 -7.99
CA PHE A 380 -52.82 -34.50 -8.17
C PHE A 380 -51.37 -34.83 -7.71
N GLY A 381 -51.04 -36.09 -7.40
CA GLY A 381 -51.88 -37.28 -7.29
C GLY A 381 -51.06 -38.55 -7.10
N ARG A 382 -51.27 -39.27 -5.99
CA ARG A 382 -50.53 -40.47 -5.56
C ARG A 382 -50.54 -41.58 -6.64
N HIS A 383 -49.42 -42.28 -6.86
CA HIS A 383 -49.38 -43.77 -6.88
C HIS A 383 -47.99 -44.40 -7.06
N TRP A 384 -47.54 -45.20 -6.07
CA TRP A 384 -47.15 -46.62 -6.12
C TRP A 384 -46.19 -47.02 -4.98
N SER A 385 -46.21 -48.29 -4.59
CA SER A 385 -45.48 -48.82 -3.42
C SER A 385 -45.25 -50.34 -3.54
N ARG A 386 -44.25 -50.88 -2.80
CA ARG A 386 -43.87 -52.32 -2.67
C ARG A 386 -43.32 -52.94 -3.97
N LEU A 387 -42.24 -53.73 -3.97
CA LEU A 387 -41.95 -55.01 -3.30
C LEU A 387 -40.41 -55.09 -3.07
N ASP A 388 -39.86 -55.70 -2.02
CA ASP A 388 -39.69 -57.14 -1.73
C ASP A 388 -38.98 -57.95 -2.84
N ALA A 389 -38.05 -58.90 -2.58
CA ALA A 389 -37.25 -59.25 -1.39
C ALA A 389 -36.20 -60.34 -1.75
N SER A 390 -35.36 -60.73 -0.78
CA SER A 390 -34.73 -62.07 -0.60
C SER A 390 -33.49 -62.52 -1.43
N ASP A 391 -32.77 -63.47 -0.80
CA ASP A 391 -31.73 -64.42 -1.26
C ASP A 391 -30.42 -63.93 -1.95
N GLN A 392 -29.28 -64.63 -1.85
CA GLN A 392 -28.59 -65.36 -0.75
C GLN A 392 -27.32 -66.03 -1.32
N ARG A 393 -26.37 -66.41 -0.45
CA ARG A 393 -25.21 -67.31 -0.70
C ARG A 393 -24.16 -66.77 -1.70
N GLY A 394 -22.84 -66.88 -1.47
CA GLY A 394 -22.09 -67.30 -0.27
C GLY A 394 -20.85 -68.15 -0.60
N ARG A 395 -19.84 -68.13 0.28
CA ARG A 395 -18.64 -69.03 0.30
C ARG A 395 -17.64 -68.75 -0.84
N GLU A 396 -16.34 -69.09 -0.82
CA GLU A 396 -15.30 -69.60 0.13
C GLU A 396 -13.92 -69.28 -0.55
N ASN A 397 -12.66 -69.48 -0.10
CA ASN A 397 -11.97 -70.11 1.06
C ASN A 397 -10.48 -69.63 1.07
N TYR A 398 -9.82 -69.52 2.26
CA TYR A 398 -8.39 -69.87 2.55
C TYR A 398 -7.22 -69.16 1.78
N GLU A 399 -5.96 -69.04 2.24
CA GLU A 399 -5.31 -69.21 3.57
C GLU A 399 -4.00 -68.36 3.68
N ILE A 400 -3.11 -68.69 4.63
CA ILE A 400 -1.92 -67.94 5.10
C ILE A 400 -0.61 -68.53 4.52
N THR A 401 0.37 -67.68 4.17
CA THR A 401 1.80 -68.05 4.36
C THR A 401 2.70 -66.81 4.55
N ARG A 402 3.67 -66.92 5.47
CA ARG A 402 4.84 -66.01 5.59
C ARG A 402 6.01 -66.58 4.81
N MET A 403 6.96 -65.74 4.39
CA MET A 403 8.38 -65.94 4.76
C MET A 403 9.23 -64.67 4.58
N GLN A 404 10.35 -64.61 5.32
CA GLN A 404 11.43 -63.62 5.21
C GLN A 404 12.61 -64.26 4.46
N VAL A 405 13.62 -63.46 4.06
CA VAL A 405 15.04 -63.65 4.41
C VAL A 405 15.89 -62.48 3.88
N ASN A 406 17.04 -62.25 4.53
CA ASN A 406 17.97 -61.14 4.25
C ASN A 406 18.95 -61.45 3.10
N HIS A 407 19.66 -60.42 2.59
CA HIS A 407 21.13 -60.29 2.48
C HIS A 407 21.47 -59.11 1.52
N LYS A 408 22.68 -58.51 1.44
CA LYS A 408 23.75 -58.06 2.38
C LYS A 408 24.92 -57.54 1.50
N GLU A 409 25.73 -56.57 1.96
CA GLU A 409 27.09 -56.23 1.41
C GLU A 409 27.16 -55.69 -0.06
N ASP A 410 28.18 -54.96 -0.55
CA ASP A 410 29.19 -54.06 0.07
C ASP A 410 29.91 -53.20 -1.02
N CYS A 411 30.63 -52.13 -0.61
CA CYS A 411 31.81 -51.52 -1.29
C CYS A 411 31.66 -50.90 -2.72
N GLU A 412 32.63 -50.13 -3.28
CA GLU A 412 33.48 -49.01 -2.77
C GLU A 412 34.19 -48.27 -3.96
N LYS A 413 34.85 -47.12 -3.68
CA LYS A 413 35.98 -46.47 -4.41
C LYS A 413 35.85 -45.95 -5.86
N ASN A 414 35.93 -44.61 -5.97
CA ASN A 414 36.87 -43.79 -6.78
C ASN A 414 37.42 -44.27 -8.15
N ARG A 415 37.32 -43.40 -9.17
CA ARG A 415 38.50 -42.64 -9.69
C ARG A 415 38.11 -41.45 -10.60
N SER A 416 39.11 -40.60 -10.86
CA SER A 416 39.08 -39.38 -11.70
C SER A 416 40.10 -39.49 -12.83
N GLU A 417 39.88 -38.78 -13.94
CA GLU A 417 40.88 -38.64 -15.02
C GLU A 417 40.86 -37.24 -15.69
N HIS A 418 41.77 -37.01 -16.63
CA HIS A 418 42.36 -35.70 -16.96
C HIS A 418 41.91 -35.08 -18.32
N ILE A 419 41.95 -33.74 -18.44
CA ILE A 419 42.68 -32.87 -19.44
C ILE A 419 42.64 -33.32 -20.95
N ASP A 420 42.36 -32.49 -21.97
CA ASP A 420 43.15 -31.28 -22.37
C ASP A 420 42.49 -30.26 -23.36
N VAL A 421 43.12 -29.07 -23.40
CA VAL A 421 43.21 -27.90 -24.34
C VAL A 421 42.50 -27.81 -25.72
N ASN A 422 41.97 -26.61 -26.01
CA ASN A 422 42.24 -25.70 -27.18
C ASN A 422 41.58 -24.32 -26.89
N LEU A 423 42.13 -23.10 -27.09
CA LEU A 423 42.86 -22.44 -28.20
C LEU A 423 41.97 -22.14 -29.44
N SER A 424 41.92 -20.93 -30.04
CA SER A 424 42.59 -19.63 -29.73
C SER A 424 42.08 -18.45 -30.61
N ARG A 425 42.50 -17.20 -30.30
CA ARG A 425 42.61 -15.98 -31.18
C ARG A 425 41.32 -15.22 -31.56
N GLU A 426 41.30 -13.90 -31.82
CA GLU A 426 42.23 -12.75 -31.63
C GLU A 426 41.36 -11.46 -31.49
N GLU A 427 41.70 -10.44 -30.67
CA GLU A 427 42.51 -9.22 -30.95
C GLU A 427 42.02 -8.35 -32.14
N GLU A 428 42.08 -7.01 -32.18
CA GLU A 428 43.03 -5.97 -31.70
C GLU A 428 42.31 -4.72 -31.09
N LYS A 429 42.88 -3.79 -30.29
CA LYS A 429 44.01 -2.82 -30.41
C LYS A 429 43.83 -1.83 -31.59
N PHE A 430 44.30 -0.57 -31.63
CA PHE A 430 44.99 0.41 -30.73
C PHE A 430 44.41 1.84 -31.07
N VAL A 431 44.83 3.05 -30.64
CA VAL A 431 46.01 3.63 -29.94
C VAL A 431 45.58 4.88 -29.12
N THR A 432 46.49 5.78 -28.69
CA THR A 432 46.20 7.11 -28.10
C THR A 432 47.06 8.21 -28.75
N ILE A 433 46.55 9.44 -28.91
CA ILE A 433 47.32 10.66 -29.25
C ILE A 433 46.84 11.84 -28.38
N PHE A 434 47.74 12.77 -28.06
CA PHE A 434 47.54 13.96 -27.21
C PHE A 434 47.09 15.20 -28.00
N ASP A 435 46.42 16.16 -27.35
CA ASP A 435 47.07 17.47 -27.09
C ASP A 435 46.37 18.32 -26.00
N GLU A 436 47.19 19.23 -25.47
CA GLU A 436 47.05 20.15 -24.33
C GLU A 436 45.73 20.97 -24.29
N ASN A 437 45.11 21.24 -23.14
CA ASN A 437 45.57 22.04 -21.98
C ASN A 437 44.60 21.79 -20.75
N LEU A 438 44.66 22.39 -19.54
CA LEU A 438 45.45 23.46 -18.91
C LEU A 438 45.64 23.18 -17.37
N TYR A 439 45.80 24.22 -16.55
CA TYR A 439 45.92 24.28 -15.07
C TYR A 439 44.59 24.13 -14.31
N ASP A 440 44.52 23.98 -12.98
CA ASP A 440 45.37 23.32 -11.95
C ASP A 440 44.62 23.38 -10.59
N LEU A 441 44.89 22.42 -9.69
CA LEU A 441 44.77 22.46 -8.22
C LEU A 441 44.86 21.02 -7.68
N ARG A 442 46.07 20.61 -7.28
CA ARG A 442 46.32 19.33 -6.59
C ARG A 442 46.57 19.54 -5.09
N LEU A 443 46.59 18.40 -4.38
CA LEU A 443 47.12 18.14 -3.02
C LEU A 443 46.07 18.28 -1.90
N THR A 444 45.79 17.26 -1.07
CA THR A 444 46.27 15.86 -1.04
C THR A 444 45.20 14.94 -0.44
N ASP A 445 45.00 13.74 -1.02
CA ASP A 445 44.64 12.56 -0.21
C ASP A 445 45.12 11.24 -0.88
N ARG A 446 46.03 10.52 -0.21
CA ARG A 446 46.40 9.11 -0.43
C ARG A 446 47.33 8.61 0.69
N PHE A 447 46.78 7.96 1.71
CA PHE A 447 47.32 6.81 2.48
C PHE A 447 46.29 6.53 3.59
N TYR A 448 45.70 5.34 3.77
CA TYR A 448 46.33 4.03 3.91
C TYR A 448 45.48 2.89 3.33
N ARG A 449 46.13 1.77 2.97
CA ARG A 449 45.45 0.47 2.78
C ARG A 449 46.40 -0.69 3.10
N VAL A 450 46.34 -1.23 4.32
CA VAL A 450 47.18 -2.35 4.78
C VAL A 450 46.29 -3.54 5.19
N ARG A 451 46.76 -4.76 4.91
CA ARG A 451 46.01 -6.02 5.11
C ARG A 451 45.98 -6.45 6.58
N SER A 452 44.86 -7.01 7.01
CA SER A 452 44.74 -7.77 8.26
C SER A 452 45.21 -9.23 8.11
N LYS A 453 45.80 -9.77 9.18
CA LYS A 453 45.88 -11.21 9.50
C LYS A 453 45.89 -11.38 11.04
N PRO A 454 45.33 -12.47 11.60
CA PRO A 454 45.06 -12.56 13.03
C PRO A 454 46.14 -13.32 13.85
N LEU A 455 46.39 -12.81 15.06
CA LEU A 455 47.08 -13.41 16.22
C LEU A 455 46.77 -12.47 17.41
N GLY A 456 46.52 -12.88 18.66
CA GLY A 456 46.31 -14.21 19.26
C GLY A 456 45.73 -14.03 20.68
N VAL A 457 45.10 -15.06 21.27
CA VAL A 457 44.37 -14.93 22.55
C VAL A 457 45.31 -14.95 23.76
N VAL A 458 45.14 -14.00 24.68
CA VAL A 458 45.70 -13.99 26.05
C VAL A 458 44.59 -13.55 27.02
N PRO A 459 44.39 -14.19 28.19
CA PRO A 459 43.14 -14.06 28.97
C PRO A 459 43.13 -12.90 29.97
N SER A 460 41.93 -12.54 30.42
CA SER A 460 41.70 -11.56 31.50
C SER A 460 41.89 -12.17 32.91
N PRO A 461 42.35 -11.36 33.89
CA PRO A 461 42.28 -11.72 35.30
C PRO A 461 40.85 -11.64 35.84
N ARG A 462 40.57 -12.35 36.94
CA ARG A 462 39.22 -12.45 37.55
C ARG A 462 39.02 -11.46 38.71
N THR A 463 37.79 -10.97 38.81
CA THR A 463 37.02 -10.67 40.05
C THR A 463 37.67 -9.89 41.20
N SER A 464 37.07 -8.75 41.52
CA SER A 464 36.75 -8.41 42.92
C SER A 464 35.49 -7.53 42.97
N SER A 465 34.45 -7.99 43.67
CA SER A 465 33.22 -7.23 43.94
C SER A 465 33.11 -6.92 45.42
N SER A 466 32.90 -5.66 45.79
CA SER A 466 32.25 -5.17 47.04
C SER A 466 32.52 -3.67 47.22
N LEU A 467 31.71 -3.02 48.07
CA LEU A 467 31.70 -1.58 48.34
C LEU A 467 31.18 -0.75 47.14
N ILE A 468 30.32 0.26 47.29
CA ILE A 468 29.74 0.88 48.50
C ILE A 468 28.21 0.83 48.42
N SER A 469 27.56 0.58 49.56
CA SER A 469 26.14 0.85 49.79
C SER A 469 26.00 1.84 50.95
N LYS A 470 25.29 2.95 50.73
CA LYS A 470 24.68 3.91 51.70
C LYS A 470 24.86 5.36 51.23
N ALA A 471 23.78 5.93 50.71
CA ALA A 471 23.37 7.30 50.94
C ALA A 471 21.84 7.31 50.73
N SER A 472 21.11 7.59 51.79
CA SER A 472 19.65 7.78 51.77
C SER A 472 19.35 9.06 52.54
N ASP A 473 18.13 9.57 52.38
CA ASP A 473 17.48 10.52 53.28
C ASP A 473 18.07 11.95 53.31
N MET A 474 17.59 12.80 52.39
CA MET A 474 17.28 14.19 52.68
C MET A 474 15.95 14.55 52.01
N ASP A 475 14.92 14.81 52.82
CA ASP A 475 13.69 15.45 52.38
C ASP A 475 13.95 16.94 52.10
N ILE A 476 13.34 17.49 51.04
CA ILE A 476 13.28 18.94 50.79
C ILE A 476 11.84 19.29 50.40
N ASP A 477 11.25 20.23 51.15
CA ASP A 477 9.90 20.75 50.91
C ASP A 477 9.83 21.67 49.68
N LEU A 478 8.62 21.81 49.12
CA LEU A 478 8.33 22.70 47.99
C LEU A 478 8.28 24.18 48.41
N ASN A 479 9.12 25.03 47.81
CA ASN A 479 8.77 26.42 47.45
C ASN A 479 9.81 27.14 46.56
N ASP A 480 9.31 27.94 45.62
CA ASP A 480 9.92 29.11 44.96
C ASP A 480 11.42 29.12 44.59
N GLY A 481 11.75 28.36 43.54
CA GLY A 481 12.44 28.83 42.32
C GLY A 481 13.67 29.77 42.39
N ASN A 482 14.85 29.20 42.16
CA ASN A 482 15.90 29.86 41.35
C ASN A 482 16.94 28.91 40.67
N ASP A 483 16.67 27.61 40.56
CA ASP A 483 17.66 26.59 40.18
C ASP A 483 17.57 26.12 38.72
N ILE A 484 18.00 26.97 37.78
CA ILE A 484 18.15 26.59 36.34
C ILE A 484 19.62 26.65 35.88
N ASN A 485 20.50 27.31 36.64
CA ASN A 485 21.87 27.60 36.19
C ASN A 485 22.88 26.47 36.47
N GLU A 486 22.81 25.76 37.60
CA GLU A 486 23.83 24.75 37.95
C GLU A 486 23.81 23.51 37.04
N GLU A 487 22.62 23.05 36.65
CA GLU A 487 22.46 21.82 35.85
C GLU A 487 23.00 21.96 34.42
N CYS A 488 23.06 23.20 33.91
CA CYS A 488 23.66 23.51 32.60
C CYS A 488 25.19 23.33 32.63
N SER A 489 25.87 23.92 33.62
CA SER A 489 27.33 23.86 33.78
C SER A 489 27.83 22.40 33.95
N ALA A 490 27.11 21.60 34.73
CA ALA A 490 27.41 20.18 34.93
C ALA A 490 27.36 19.34 33.63
N ASN A 491 26.50 19.69 32.67
CA ASN A 491 26.41 19.00 31.38
C ASN A 491 27.49 19.47 30.39
N THR A 492 27.84 20.76 30.38
CA THR A 492 28.97 21.26 29.57
C THR A 492 30.29 20.61 29.99
N GLN A 493 30.53 20.39 31.29
CA GLN A 493 31.71 19.67 31.76
C GLN A 493 31.74 18.19 31.34
N ARG A 494 30.58 17.54 31.15
CA ARG A 494 30.49 16.14 30.68
C ARG A 494 30.84 16.00 29.20
N LEU A 495 30.37 16.92 28.34
CA LEU A 495 30.60 16.87 26.89
C LEU A 495 32.11 16.83 26.52
N ILE A 496 32.94 17.54 27.29
CA ILE A 496 34.41 17.58 27.11
C ILE A 496 35.04 16.17 27.25
N ALA A 497 34.45 15.27 28.04
CA ALA A 497 34.99 13.94 28.31
C ALA A 497 34.67 12.87 27.26
N GLU A 498 33.63 13.06 26.42
CA GLU A 498 33.18 12.02 25.47
C GLU A 498 33.83 12.12 24.07
N SER A 499 34.51 13.22 23.76
CA SER A 499 35.25 13.37 22.50
C SER A 499 36.55 12.52 22.50
N GLY A 500 36.54 11.41 21.77
CA GLY A 500 37.48 10.29 21.91
C GLY A 500 38.95 10.51 21.46
N GLY A 501 39.64 11.50 22.03
CA GLY A 501 41.08 11.72 21.91
C GLY A 501 41.88 11.14 23.08
N ARG A 502 43.22 11.04 22.93
CA ARG A 502 44.12 10.79 24.08
C ARG A 502 44.42 12.12 24.78
N CYS A 503 43.61 12.48 25.77
CA CYS A 503 43.81 13.68 26.58
C CYS A 503 45.18 13.67 27.30
N MET A 504 45.73 14.86 27.55
CA MET A 504 46.81 14.98 28.54
C MET A 504 46.25 14.73 29.94
N SER A 505 47.06 14.16 30.83
CA SER A 505 46.66 13.97 32.24
C SER A 505 46.36 15.32 32.91
N THR A 506 45.23 15.41 33.61
CA THR A 506 44.80 16.61 34.35
C THR A 506 45.88 17.18 35.27
N GLN A 507 46.64 16.31 35.95
CA GLN A 507 47.78 16.70 36.79
C GLN A 507 48.87 17.49 36.02
N ALA A 508 49.13 17.14 34.75
CA ALA A 508 50.09 17.86 33.92
C ALA A 508 49.54 19.20 33.41
N MET A 509 48.23 19.25 33.09
CA MET A 509 47.54 20.50 32.73
C MET A 509 47.56 21.50 33.90
N GLN A 510 47.25 21.04 35.11
CA GLN A 510 47.38 21.84 36.32
C GLN A 510 48.82 22.32 36.53
N SER A 511 49.81 21.42 36.44
CA SER A 511 51.23 21.79 36.62
C SER A 511 51.69 22.90 35.65
N LEU A 512 51.22 22.88 34.40
CA LEU A 512 51.53 23.92 33.41
C LEU A 512 50.82 25.25 33.70
N TYR A 513 49.59 25.19 34.25
CA TYR A 513 48.86 26.38 34.71
C TYR A 513 49.52 26.99 35.95
N ASP A 514 49.96 26.16 36.90
CA ASP A 514 50.69 26.59 38.10
C ASP A 514 52.02 27.25 37.72
N PHE A 515 52.74 26.72 36.70
CA PHE A 515 53.92 27.38 36.14
C PHE A 515 53.58 28.76 35.55
N ARG A 516 52.51 28.89 34.76
CA ARG A 516 52.05 30.19 34.25
C ARG A 516 51.77 31.18 35.38
N GLN A 517 50.99 30.77 36.38
CA GLN A 517 50.59 31.64 37.50
C GLN A 517 51.78 32.11 38.35
N ASN A 518 52.81 31.27 38.51
CA ASN A 518 54.06 31.63 39.18
C ASN A 518 55.09 32.32 38.25
N ASN A 519 54.71 32.64 37.00
CA ASN A 519 55.57 33.20 35.95
C ASN A 519 56.88 32.40 35.72
N LEU A 520 56.78 31.06 35.82
CA LEU A 520 57.86 30.13 35.56
C LEU A 520 57.79 29.65 34.11
N LEU A 521 58.92 29.65 33.41
CA LEU A 521 59.09 29.16 32.02
C LEU A 521 58.27 29.86 30.92
N CYS A 522 57.47 30.89 31.25
CA CYS A 522 56.80 31.74 30.29
C CYS A 522 57.80 32.46 29.36
N ASP A 523 57.61 32.32 28.05
CA ASP A 523 58.48 32.83 26.98
C ASP A 523 57.82 33.93 26.12
N ALA A 524 56.62 34.37 26.48
CA ALA A 524 56.00 35.62 26.03
C ALA A 524 55.04 36.23 27.07
N VAL A 525 54.64 37.47 26.82
CA VAL A 525 53.68 38.27 27.59
C VAL A 525 52.68 38.88 26.61
N LEU A 526 51.40 38.65 26.85
CA LEU A 526 50.31 39.37 26.19
C LEU A 526 50.01 40.65 26.98
N ARG A 527 49.73 41.74 26.26
CA ARG A 527 49.17 42.98 26.79
C ARG A 527 47.86 43.29 26.11
N LEU A 528 46.95 43.91 26.85
CA LEU A 528 45.65 44.34 26.38
C LEU A 528 45.49 45.86 26.55
N GLU A 529 44.50 46.44 25.86
CA GLU A 529 44.28 47.89 25.84
C GLU A 529 43.66 48.43 27.14
N ASP A 530 43.02 47.56 27.93
CA ASP A 530 42.51 47.85 29.29
C ASP A 530 43.60 47.87 30.38
N GLY A 531 44.85 47.53 30.01
CA GLY A 531 45.99 47.42 30.93
C GLY A 531 46.30 46.00 31.41
N GLY A 532 45.56 44.98 30.96
CA GLY A 532 45.84 43.58 31.24
C GLY A 532 47.24 43.14 30.78
N VAL A 533 47.93 42.34 31.60
CA VAL A 533 49.27 41.81 31.33
C VAL A 533 49.33 40.34 31.73
N PHE A 534 49.51 39.44 30.76
CA PHE A 534 49.43 38.00 30.97
C PHE A 534 50.69 37.29 30.48
N PRO A 535 51.54 36.74 31.38
CA PRO A 535 52.64 35.85 30.97
C PRO A 535 52.07 34.53 30.44
N ILE A 536 52.68 34.00 29.37
CA ILE A 536 52.25 32.78 28.69
C ILE A 536 53.43 31.96 28.16
N HIS A 537 53.19 30.66 27.95
CA HIS A 537 54.02 29.77 27.15
C HIS A 537 53.53 29.77 25.68
N ARG A 538 54.35 30.24 24.74
CA ARG A 538 54.03 30.34 23.31
C ARG A 538 53.60 29.00 22.74
N ALA A 539 54.27 27.92 23.11
CA ALA A 539 53.95 26.56 22.67
C ALA A 539 52.52 26.11 23.01
N ILE A 540 51.99 26.51 24.17
CA ILE A 540 50.62 26.13 24.61
C ILE A 540 49.58 26.93 23.79
N LEU A 541 49.79 28.24 23.61
CA LEU A 541 48.90 29.07 22.80
C LEU A 541 48.94 28.66 21.32
N SER A 542 50.13 28.40 20.74
CA SER A 542 50.27 27.90 19.35
C SER A 542 49.70 26.48 19.15
N ALA A 543 49.51 25.70 20.21
CA ALA A 543 48.80 24.42 20.14
C ALA A 543 47.27 24.61 20.20
N CYS A 544 46.77 25.67 20.84
CA CYS A 544 45.34 25.93 21.01
C CYS A 544 44.73 26.92 20.00
N SER A 545 45.55 27.71 19.32
CA SER A 545 45.15 28.80 18.42
C SER A 545 45.99 28.80 17.14
N THR A 546 45.33 28.92 15.99
CA THR A 546 46.02 29.10 14.70
C THR A 546 46.61 30.51 14.56
N TYR A 547 45.96 31.53 15.13
CA TYR A 547 46.46 32.90 15.22
C TYR A 547 47.79 32.97 15.98
N PHE A 548 47.84 32.48 17.22
CA PHE A 548 49.07 32.49 18.02
C PHE A 548 50.14 31.57 17.43
N ARG A 549 49.76 30.49 16.72
CA ARG A 549 50.72 29.71 15.94
C ARG A 549 51.35 30.56 14.84
N ALA A 550 50.55 31.19 13.98
CA ALA A 550 51.06 32.05 12.91
C ALA A 550 51.91 33.21 13.46
N LEU A 551 51.46 33.89 14.51
CA LEU A 551 52.18 35.00 15.15
C LEU A 551 53.57 34.56 15.68
N PHE A 552 53.63 33.42 16.36
CA PHE A 552 54.86 32.94 16.98
C PHE A 552 55.78 32.12 16.06
N THR A 553 55.33 31.66 14.88
CA THR A 553 56.18 30.95 13.90
C THR A 553 56.55 31.76 12.67
N THR A 554 55.76 32.77 12.28
CA THR A 554 55.94 33.51 11.01
C THR A 554 56.74 34.81 11.18
N THR A 555 57.15 35.13 12.42
CA THR A 555 57.99 36.29 12.81
C THR A 555 59.46 36.10 12.40
N LEU A 556 59.69 35.97 11.09
CA LEU A 556 61.00 35.88 10.47
C LEU A 556 61.81 37.18 10.63
N HIS A 557 62.93 37.09 11.37
CA HIS A 557 64.08 38.01 11.31
C HIS A 557 63.90 39.46 11.83
N SER A 558 62.89 39.78 12.64
CA SER A 558 62.88 41.00 13.45
C SER A 558 62.87 40.67 14.94
N ARG A 559 63.61 41.44 15.74
CA ARG A 559 63.92 41.21 17.18
C ARG A 559 62.77 40.59 17.96
N GLU A 560 63.10 39.59 18.79
CA GLU A 560 62.22 38.84 19.69
C GLU A 560 61.25 39.73 20.47
N LYS A 561 60.09 40.04 19.87
CA LYS A 561 58.96 40.65 20.56
C LYS A 561 58.23 39.55 21.33
N THR A 562 58.77 39.25 22.50
CA THR A 562 58.08 38.47 23.54
C THR A 562 56.88 39.23 24.12
N ASP A 563 56.82 40.55 23.91
CA ASP A 563 55.74 41.44 24.34
C ASP A 563 54.79 41.72 23.16
N VAL A 564 53.52 41.29 23.29
CA VAL A 564 52.50 41.33 22.23
C VAL A 564 51.26 42.06 22.72
N LEU A 565 50.91 43.19 22.08
CA LEU A 565 49.62 43.86 22.27
C LEU A 565 48.53 43.18 21.43
N LEU A 566 47.39 42.85 22.04
CA LEU A 566 46.18 42.40 21.35
C LEU A 566 45.12 43.51 21.44
N PRO A 567 44.75 44.15 20.31
CA PRO A 567 43.72 45.19 20.29
C PRO A 567 42.31 44.58 20.38
N GLY A 568 41.37 45.29 21.02
CA GLY A 568 39.96 44.89 21.09
C GLY A 568 39.67 43.62 21.90
N VAL A 569 40.60 43.14 22.73
CA VAL A 569 40.41 41.99 23.63
C VAL A 569 40.47 42.45 25.08
N THR A 570 39.49 42.05 25.89
CA THR A 570 39.38 42.40 27.32
C THR A 570 40.12 41.40 28.22
N SER A 571 40.55 41.84 29.40
CA SER A 571 41.24 41.00 30.40
C SER A 571 40.42 39.82 30.88
N GLU A 572 39.10 39.97 30.93
CA GLU A 572 38.16 38.92 31.33
C GLU A 572 38.13 37.78 30.30
N MET A 573 37.82 38.10 29.04
CA MET A 573 37.78 37.11 27.96
C MET A 573 39.17 36.49 27.72
N MET A 574 40.24 37.28 27.82
CA MET A 574 41.61 36.74 27.71
C MET A 574 41.94 35.76 28.84
N ASN A 575 41.48 35.98 30.08
CA ASN A 575 41.73 35.02 31.15
C ASN A 575 40.93 33.71 30.96
N LEU A 576 39.65 33.80 30.59
CA LEU A 576 38.82 32.63 30.26
C LEU A 576 39.46 31.77 29.15
N LEU A 577 39.95 32.41 28.08
CA LEU A 577 40.62 31.72 26.98
C LEU A 577 41.98 31.11 27.38
N LEU A 578 42.69 31.71 28.35
CA LEU A 578 43.93 31.15 28.90
C LEU A 578 43.67 29.99 29.87
N GLU A 579 42.59 30.01 30.64
CA GLU A 579 42.16 28.87 31.45
C GLU A 579 41.76 27.68 30.56
N TYR A 580 40.99 27.92 29.49
CA TYR A 580 40.70 26.89 28.49
C TYR A 580 41.97 26.33 27.83
N ALA A 581 42.91 27.19 27.42
CA ALA A 581 44.12 26.77 26.72
C ALA A 581 45.03 25.84 27.56
N TYR A 582 45.03 26.00 28.89
CA TYR A 582 45.87 25.24 29.82
C TYR A 582 45.13 24.07 30.49
N LEU A 583 43.92 24.31 31.01
CA LEU A 583 43.16 23.36 31.83
C LEU A 583 42.09 22.59 31.05
N ARG A 584 41.70 23.06 29.85
CA ARG A 584 40.53 22.59 29.07
C ARG A 584 39.20 22.69 29.82
N SER A 585 39.12 23.62 30.77
CA SER A 585 37.89 24.05 31.42
C SER A 585 37.52 25.46 30.95
N LEU A 586 36.23 25.74 30.83
CA LEU A 586 35.69 27.05 30.45
C LEU A 586 34.26 27.16 30.98
N ASP A 587 33.93 28.27 31.64
CA ASP A 587 32.54 28.59 31.97
C ASP A 587 31.95 29.50 30.89
N VAL A 588 30.88 29.04 30.26
CA VAL A 588 30.15 29.77 29.21
C VAL A 588 28.75 30.05 29.75
N ASN A 589 28.38 31.32 29.81
CA ASN A 589 27.13 31.79 30.38
C ASN A 589 26.52 32.90 29.50
N ARG A 590 25.32 33.37 29.86
CA ARG A 590 24.54 34.29 29.02
C ARG A 590 25.18 35.66 28.84
N ASP A 591 25.98 36.09 29.82
CA ASP A 591 26.61 37.41 29.83
C ASP A 591 27.93 37.40 29.04
N ASN A 592 28.72 36.32 29.12
CA ASN A 592 30.02 36.23 28.44
C ASN A 592 29.97 35.67 27.01
N VAL A 593 28.99 34.83 26.65
CA VAL A 593 29.07 33.99 25.43
C VAL A 593 29.23 34.78 24.12
N CYS A 594 28.64 35.96 24.00
CA CYS A 594 28.74 36.77 22.79
C CYS A 594 30.15 37.35 22.59
N GLU A 595 30.70 38.06 23.60
CA GLU A 595 32.06 38.61 23.52
C GLU A 595 33.12 37.50 23.44
N LEU A 596 32.89 36.40 24.16
CA LEU A 596 33.75 35.22 24.15
C LEU A 596 33.79 34.53 22.79
N LEU A 597 32.66 34.42 22.07
CA LEU A 597 32.61 33.88 20.71
C LEU A 597 33.38 34.77 19.73
N VAL A 598 33.18 36.10 19.78
CA VAL A 598 33.90 37.06 18.91
C VAL A 598 35.40 37.01 19.18
N THR A 599 35.81 36.96 20.45
CA THR A 599 37.21 36.86 20.86
C THR A 599 37.82 35.50 20.43
N ALA A 600 37.06 34.42 20.51
CA ALA A 600 37.49 33.08 20.09
C ALA A 600 37.62 32.96 18.57
N ASP A 601 36.79 33.62 17.77
CA ASP A 601 36.95 33.70 16.31
C ASP A 601 38.21 34.51 15.94
N TYR A 602 38.34 35.71 16.51
CA TYR A 602 39.48 36.62 16.30
C TYR A 602 40.83 35.96 16.62
N LEU A 603 40.92 35.25 17.76
CA LEU A 603 42.11 34.49 18.15
C LEU A 603 42.12 33.07 17.56
N SER A 604 41.13 32.70 16.75
CA SER A 604 40.98 31.43 16.05
C SER A 604 41.17 30.20 16.96
N ILE A 605 40.48 30.21 18.09
CA ILE A 605 40.41 29.14 19.10
C ILE A 605 39.14 28.32 18.83
N LEU A 606 39.19 27.49 17.78
CA LEU A 606 38.03 26.78 17.24
C LEU A 606 37.23 26.01 18.31
N GLY A 607 37.92 25.33 19.24
CA GLY A 607 37.25 24.56 20.30
C GLY A 607 36.51 25.40 21.35
N VAL A 608 36.73 26.72 21.42
CA VAL A 608 35.89 27.64 22.21
C VAL A 608 34.74 28.19 21.37
N LEU A 609 35.00 28.50 20.10
CA LEU A 609 33.95 28.93 19.17
C LEU A 609 32.87 27.84 18.99
N GLU A 610 33.28 26.57 18.93
CA GLU A 610 32.37 25.41 18.91
C GLU A 610 31.53 25.34 20.21
N LEU A 611 32.15 25.48 21.39
CA LEU A 611 31.45 25.51 22.69
C LEU A 611 30.47 26.68 22.81
N CYS A 612 30.83 27.88 22.37
CA CYS A 612 29.94 29.05 22.39
C CYS A 612 28.76 28.86 21.42
N CYS A 613 29.01 28.32 20.22
CA CYS A 613 27.95 27.95 19.28
C CYS A 613 27.02 26.85 19.84
N GLU A 614 27.56 25.90 20.61
CA GLU A 614 26.78 24.87 21.27
C GLU A 614 25.94 25.41 22.44
N PHE A 615 26.49 26.31 23.25
CA PHE A 615 25.74 27.00 24.31
C PHE A 615 24.57 27.81 23.74
N LEU A 616 24.81 28.60 22.69
CA LEU A 616 23.77 29.38 22.02
C LEU A 616 22.70 28.49 21.37
N ARG A 617 23.08 27.36 20.75
CA ARG A 617 22.14 26.38 20.20
C ARG A 617 21.22 25.79 21.28
N HIS A 618 21.76 25.46 22.46
CA HIS A 618 20.95 24.93 23.57
C HIS A 618 20.09 26.00 24.27
N ASN A 619 20.43 27.29 24.14
CA ASN A 619 19.67 28.42 24.69
C ASN A 619 18.75 29.12 23.66
N LEU A 620 18.45 28.48 22.51
CA LEU A 620 17.46 28.99 21.56
C LEU A 620 16.05 28.96 22.16
N ALA A 621 15.43 30.12 22.28
CA ALA A 621 14.09 30.34 22.81
C ALA A 621 13.28 31.25 21.86
N PRO A 622 11.92 31.24 21.90
CA PRO A 622 11.13 32.08 21.00
C PRO A 622 11.43 33.58 21.13
N GLU A 623 11.90 34.02 22.29
CA GLU A 623 12.17 35.41 22.62
C GLU A 623 13.51 35.93 22.03
N ASN A 624 14.53 35.07 21.86
CA ASN A 624 15.91 35.44 21.50
C ASN A 624 16.43 34.87 20.16
N CYS A 625 15.63 34.04 19.48
CA CYS A 625 16.11 33.30 18.31
C CYS A 625 16.40 34.18 17.09
N ILE A 626 15.82 35.39 17.01
CA ILE A 626 16.08 36.34 15.92
C ILE A 626 17.43 37.05 16.14
N GLY A 627 17.71 37.46 17.38
CA GLY A 627 19.00 38.00 17.79
C GLY A 627 20.13 36.99 17.57
N ILE A 628 19.96 35.75 18.03
CA ILE A 628 20.94 34.68 17.81
C ILE A 628 21.15 34.38 16.32
N MET A 629 20.09 34.37 15.50
CA MET A 629 20.20 34.20 14.04
C MET A 629 21.02 35.33 13.39
N ARG A 630 20.76 36.60 13.77
CA ARG A 630 21.47 37.77 13.22
C ARG A 630 22.94 37.81 13.66
N PHE A 631 23.20 37.58 14.95
CA PHE A 631 24.55 37.49 15.51
C PHE A 631 25.36 36.37 14.85
N ALA A 632 24.77 35.18 14.66
CA ALA A 632 25.42 34.08 13.97
C ALA A 632 25.72 34.38 12.49
N ARG A 633 24.88 35.17 11.80
CA ARG A 633 25.14 35.65 10.43
C ARG A 633 26.32 36.62 10.39
N GLU A 634 26.34 37.60 11.30
CA GLU A 634 27.37 38.64 11.38
C GLU A 634 28.77 38.05 11.66
N HIS A 635 28.85 37.05 12.52
CA HIS A 635 30.08 36.30 12.82
C HIS A 635 30.25 35.03 11.97
N PHE A 636 29.62 34.96 10.79
CA PHE A 636 29.75 33.89 9.79
C PHE A 636 29.53 32.44 10.31
N CYS A 637 28.91 32.28 11.48
CA CYS A 637 28.63 31.04 12.18
C CYS A 637 27.43 30.30 11.55
N LYS A 638 27.54 29.98 10.25
CA LYS A 638 26.48 29.42 9.40
C LYS A 638 25.76 28.20 9.98
N GLY A 639 26.43 27.38 10.79
CA GLY A 639 25.78 26.27 11.50
C GLY A 639 24.69 26.77 12.46
N LEU A 640 25.07 27.67 13.37
CA LEU A 640 24.16 28.30 14.33
C LEU A 640 23.10 29.17 13.64
N GLU A 641 23.44 29.90 12.58
CA GLU A 641 22.47 30.68 11.79
C GLU A 641 21.37 29.76 11.21
N ASN A 642 21.74 28.64 10.59
CA ASN A 642 20.77 27.69 10.04
C ASN A 642 19.93 27.02 11.12
N ASP A 643 20.52 26.70 12.28
CA ASP A 643 19.78 26.10 13.40
C ASP A 643 18.79 27.10 14.03
N ALA A 644 19.18 28.36 14.19
CA ALA A 644 18.29 29.43 14.63
C ALA A 644 17.18 29.74 13.60
N TYR A 645 17.49 29.78 12.31
CA TYR A 645 16.49 29.96 11.25
C TYR A 645 15.48 28.80 11.22
N ARG A 646 15.92 27.55 11.36
CA ARG A 646 15.04 26.37 11.51
C ARG A 646 14.15 26.48 12.75
N TYR A 647 14.70 26.99 13.86
CA TYR A 647 13.93 27.24 15.08
C TYR A 647 12.81 28.25 14.82
N VAL A 648 13.13 29.39 14.19
CA VAL A 648 12.15 30.42 13.80
C VAL A 648 11.07 29.85 12.88
N MET A 649 11.44 29.08 11.85
CA MET A 649 10.47 28.42 10.95
C MET A 649 9.55 27.44 11.71
N ARG A 650 10.09 26.64 12.63
CA ARG A 650 9.33 25.63 13.39
C ARG A 650 8.42 26.23 14.46
N HIS A 651 8.88 27.27 15.16
CA HIS A 651 8.23 27.87 16.32
C HIS A 651 7.54 29.21 15.99
N PHE A 652 7.36 29.54 14.71
CA PHE A 652 6.95 30.86 14.23
C PHE A 652 5.77 31.49 15.00
N VAL A 653 4.71 30.72 15.31
CA VAL A 653 3.56 31.21 16.10
C VAL A 653 3.98 31.76 17.47
N GLN A 654 4.91 31.08 18.14
CA GLN A 654 5.43 31.48 19.46
C GLN A 654 6.37 32.68 19.33
N VAL A 655 7.18 32.73 18.27
CA VAL A 655 8.10 33.86 17.99
C VAL A 655 7.30 35.12 17.65
N ALA A 656 6.27 35.03 16.80
CA ALA A 656 5.42 36.16 16.42
C ALA A 656 4.67 36.78 17.61
N GLN A 657 4.24 35.94 18.55
CA GLN A 657 3.58 36.38 19.78
C GLN A 657 4.56 36.99 20.79
N LYS A 658 5.68 36.33 21.08
CA LYS A 658 6.55 36.66 22.21
C LYS A 658 7.80 37.46 21.88
N SER A 659 8.35 37.34 20.68
CA SER A 659 9.53 38.10 20.29
C SER A 659 9.13 39.52 19.91
N ASP A 660 9.90 40.49 20.39
CA ASP A 660 9.90 41.85 19.87
C ASP A 660 11.12 42.11 18.97
N GLU A 661 12.17 41.26 19.02
CA GLU A 661 13.30 41.29 18.06
C GLU A 661 12.84 41.13 16.59
N ILE A 662 11.72 40.43 16.39
CA ILE A 662 11.09 40.27 15.07
C ILE A 662 10.56 41.61 14.49
N LEU A 663 10.34 42.62 15.34
CA LEU A 663 9.94 43.97 14.95
C LEU A 663 11.13 44.81 14.43
N ASP A 664 12.35 44.44 14.82
CA ASP A 664 13.61 45.06 14.37
C ASP A 664 14.17 44.47 13.06
N LEU A 665 13.43 43.55 12.43
CA LEU A 665 13.83 42.97 11.14
C LEU A 665 13.61 43.96 9.98
N PRO A 666 14.55 44.07 9.03
CA PRO A 666 14.35 44.78 7.79
C PRO A 666 13.35 44.04 6.88
N ILE A 667 12.73 44.79 5.96
CA ILE A 667 11.66 44.27 5.09
C ILE A 667 12.10 43.05 4.27
N GLU A 668 13.33 43.05 3.74
CA GLU A 668 13.85 41.97 2.89
C GLU A 668 14.10 40.66 3.67
N GLU A 669 14.19 40.73 5.00
CA GLU A 669 14.23 39.55 5.87
C GLU A 669 12.82 39.14 6.33
N LEU A 670 11.96 40.09 6.71
CA LEU A 670 10.58 39.77 7.08
C LEU A 670 9.81 39.13 5.91
N SER A 671 9.82 39.75 4.73
CA SER A 671 9.19 39.22 3.51
C SER A 671 9.67 37.80 3.20
N ARG A 672 10.97 37.52 3.41
CA ARG A 672 11.58 36.19 3.21
C ARG A 672 11.13 35.16 4.25
N LEU A 673 10.94 35.57 5.51
CA LEU A 673 10.41 34.70 6.56
C LEU A 673 8.93 34.37 6.30
N ILE A 674 8.09 35.39 6.06
CA ILE A 674 6.65 35.17 5.88
C ILE A 674 6.29 34.52 4.53
N GLY A 675 7.14 34.67 3.50
CA GLY A 675 6.95 34.04 2.19
C GLY A 675 7.37 32.57 2.12
N ALA A 676 8.21 32.09 3.04
CA ALA A 676 8.80 30.75 3.01
C ALA A 676 7.73 29.63 3.00
N ASP A 677 7.89 28.65 2.10
CA ASP A 677 6.98 27.52 2.02
C ASP A 677 7.09 26.61 3.26
N GLU A 678 8.22 26.63 3.97
CA GLU A 678 8.53 25.84 5.16
C GLU A 678 8.06 26.46 6.50
N LEU A 679 7.40 27.63 6.46
CA LEU A 679 6.93 28.35 7.65
C LEU A 679 5.83 27.57 8.39
N ASN A 680 6.11 27.10 9.62
CA ASN A 680 5.17 26.31 10.40
C ASN A 680 4.12 27.19 11.10
N VAL A 681 3.11 27.59 10.34
CA VAL A 681 1.92 28.32 10.81
C VAL A 681 0.67 27.54 10.43
N LYS A 682 -0.34 27.48 11.31
CA LYS A 682 -1.59 26.71 11.04
C LYS A 682 -2.63 27.51 10.26
N SER A 683 -2.75 28.80 10.56
CA SER A 683 -3.61 29.75 9.86
C SER A 683 -2.78 30.94 9.40
N GLU A 684 -3.01 31.42 8.17
CA GLU A 684 -2.36 32.64 7.66
C GLU A 684 -2.78 33.90 8.43
N GLU A 685 -3.83 33.81 9.25
CA GLU A 685 -4.30 34.87 10.15
C GLU A 685 -3.17 35.34 11.09
N THR A 686 -2.39 34.42 11.65
CA THR A 686 -1.21 34.75 12.49
C THR A 686 -0.09 35.44 11.72
N VAL A 687 0.03 35.18 10.41
CA VAL A 687 1.01 35.86 9.53
C VAL A 687 0.57 37.30 9.26
N TRP A 688 -0.74 37.50 9.02
CA TRP A 688 -1.36 38.82 8.88
C TRP A 688 -1.26 39.65 10.17
N GLU A 689 -1.55 39.04 11.32
CA GLU A 689 -1.40 39.66 12.64
C GLU A 689 0.04 40.12 12.91
N LEU A 690 1.05 39.30 12.58
CA LEU A 690 2.46 39.69 12.69
C LEU A 690 2.80 40.86 11.75
N VAL A 691 2.32 40.82 10.50
CA VAL A 691 2.53 41.92 9.53
C VAL A 691 1.94 43.23 10.06
N LEU A 692 0.77 43.19 10.69
CA LEU A 692 0.21 44.35 11.38
C LEU A 692 1.03 44.75 12.62
N LYS A 693 1.49 43.81 13.47
CA LYS A 693 2.39 44.09 14.62
C LYS A 693 3.67 44.80 14.15
N TRP A 694 4.27 44.36 13.04
CA TRP A 694 5.50 44.94 12.48
C TRP A 694 5.27 46.31 11.83
N ILE A 695 4.19 46.52 11.09
CA ILE A 695 3.86 47.85 10.53
C ILE A 695 3.52 48.84 11.66
N ASN A 696 2.76 48.42 12.66
CA ASN A 696 2.32 49.27 13.77
C ASN A 696 3.47 49.76 14.67
N HIS A 697 4.64 49.11 14.62
CA HIS A 697 5.84 49.52 15.36
C HIS A 697 6.48 50.80 14.79
N ASP A 698 6.44 51.02 13.48
CA ASP A 698 6.79 52.29 12.83
C ASP A 698 5.85 52.53 11.65
N PRO A 699 4.63 53.06 11.90
CA PRO A 699 3.62 53.21 10.87
C PRO A 699 4.03 54.15 9.75
N ASP A 700 4.87 55.15 10.02
CA ASP A 700 5.19 56.19 9.05
C ASP A 700 6.21 55.74 8.01
N ALA A 701 7.22 54.93 8.38
CA ALA A 701 8.11 54.30 7.41
C ALA A 701 7.51 53.02 6.80
N ARG A 702 6.76 52.21 7.57
CA ARG A 702 6.43 50.83 7.18
C ARG A 702 5.14 50.67 6.39
N LYS A 703 4.17 51.60 6.49
CA LYS A 703 2.85 51.51 5.79
C LYS A 703 2.93 51.37 4.27
N SER A 704 4.01 51.81 3.62
CA SER A 704 4.24 51.64 2.18
C SER A 704 4.47 50.17 1.78
N HIS A 705 5.00 49.34 2.67
CA HIS A 705 5.38 47.95 2.38
C HIS A 705 4.23 46.95 2.50
N ILE A 706 3.01 47.39 2.85
CA ILE A 706 1.83 46.53 2.96
C ILE A 706 1.57 45.68 1.70
N VAL A 707 1.82 46.22 0.50
CA VAL A 707 1.63 45.52 -0.78
C VAL A 707 2.59 44.33 -0.92
N GLU A 708 3.86 44.54 -0.57
CA GLU A 708 4.92 43.53 -0.63
C GLU A 708 4.67 42.42 0.41
N LEU A 709 4.33 42.82 1.64
CA LEU A 709 4.03 41.88 2.72
C LEU A 709 2.78 41.04 2.39
N MET A 710 1.72 41.64 1.85
CA MET A 710 0.51 40.92 1.41
C MET A 710 0.78 39.88 0.31
N GLN A 711 1.73 40.12 -0.60
CA GLN A 711 2.08 39.17 -1.66
C GLN A 711 2.74 37.89 -1.13
N ASN A 712 3.31 37.93 0.08
CA ASN A 712 3.96 36.79 0.72
C ASN A 712 3.02 35.99 1.65
N ILE A 713 1.79 36.47 1.89
CA ILE A 713 0.76 35.77 2.67
C ILE A 713 -0.09 34.91 1.72
N ARG A 714 -0.45 33.68 2.13
CA ARG A 714 -1.31 32.78 1.36
C ARG A 714 -2.79 33.15 1.55
N LEU A 715 -3.17 34.36 1.13
CA LEU A 715 -4.48 35.00 1.41
C LEU A 715 -5.71 34.15 1.02
N GLY A 716 -5.59 33.23 0.05
CA GLY A 716 -6.65 32.28 -0.33
C GLY A 716 -6.84 31.11 0.64
N LEU A 717 -6.03 31.01 1.70
CA LEU A 717 -6.14 30.04 2.79
C LEU A 717 -6.64 30.66 4.10
N LEU A 718 -6.93 31.98 4.11
CA LEU A 718 -7.62 32.64 5.22
C LEU A 718 -9.08 32.20 5.30
N ASN A 719 -9.69 32.29 6.49
CA ASN A 719 -11.14 32.19 6.60
C ASN A 719 -11.81 33.33 5.82
N THR A 720 -12.83 33.02 5.00
CA THR A 720 -13.52 34.00 4.15
C THR A 720 -14.09 35.17 4.96
N GLN A 721 -14.64 34.92 6.16
CA GLN A 721 -15.15 35.97 7.03
C GLN A 721 -14.02 36.85 7.56
N PHE A 722 -12.94 36.23 8.05
CA PHE A 722 -11.76 36.96 8.54
C PHE A 722 -11.15 37.85 7.45
N PHE A 723 -11.01 37.34 6.22
CA PHE A 723 -10.49 38.12 5.10
C PHE A 723 -11.37 39.33 4.76
N LEU A 724 -12.70 39.15 4.76
CA LEU A 724 -13.65 40.23 4.48
C LEU A 724 -13.62 41.33 5.54
N GLU A 725 -13.53 40.96 6.82
CA GLU A 725 -13.59 41.90 7.96
C GLU A 725 -12.23 42.53 8.31
N ASN A 726 -11.16 41.73 8.37
CA ASN A 726 -9.88 42.12 8.98
C ASN A 726 -8.77 42.43 7.95
N VAL A 727 -8.92 42.04 6.69
CA VAL A 727 -7.93 42.28 5.62
C VAL A 727 -8.45 43.27 4.59
N LYS A 728 -9.57 42.97 3.93
CA LYS A 728 -10.15 43.75 2.83
C LYS A 728 -10.45 45.20 3.22
N ASP A 729 -11.10 45.40 4.37
CA ASP A 729 -11.54 46.72 4.84
C ASP A 729 -10.54 47.38 5.81
N HIS A 730 -9.32 46.83 5.95
CA HIS A 730 -8.29 47.37 6.84
C HIS A 730 -7.75 48.72 6.34
N PRO A 731 -7.50 49.73 7.22
CA PRO A 731 -7.10 51.07 6.78
C PRO A 731 -5.87 51.14 5.87
N TYR A 732 -4.84 50.31 6.12
CA TYR A 732 -3.63 50.27 5.27
C TYR A 732 -3.86 49.64 3.88
N VAL A 733 -4.93 48.85 3.72
CA VAL A 733 -5.32 48.21 2.45
C VAL A 733 -6.23 49.16 1.66
N VAL A 734 -7.24 49.73 2.31
CA VAL A 734 -8.18 50.69 1.71
C VAL A 734 -7.48 52.00 1.33
N GLY A 735 -6.47 52.42 2.10
CA GLY A 735 -5.68 53.62 1.83
C GLY A 735 -4.63 53.49 0.73
N ASN A 736 -4.50 52.34 0.06
CA ASN A 736 -3.45 52.07 -0.93
C ASN A 736 -4.00 51.32 -2.15
N ASP A 737 -4.23 52.05 -3.26
CA ASP A 737 -4.76 51.50 -4.52
C ASP A 737 -3.95 50.32 -5.08
N ALA A 738 -2.66 50.19 -4.76
CA ALA A 738 -1.84 49.06 -5.20
C ALA A 738 -2.18 47.73 -4.51
N CYS A 739 -2.93 47.74 -3.39
CA CYS A 739 -3.49 46.53 -2.79
C CYS A 739 -4.73 46.00 -3.56
N ARG A 740 -5.41 46.87 -4.32
CA ARG A 740 -6.69 46.59 -4.97
C ARG A 740 -6.66 45.39 -5.93
N PRO A 741 -5.60 45.15 -6.74
CA PRO A 741 -5.51 43.95 -7.58
C PRO A 741 -5.47 42.66 -6.75
N ILE A 742 -4.70 42.63 -5.66
CA ILE A 742 -4.54 41.47 -4.76
C ILE A 742 -5.88 41.13 -4.09
N ILE A 743 -6.60 42.15 -3.60
CA ILE A 743 -7.94 41.99 -3.03
C ILE A 743 -8.93 41.48 -4.09
N ILE A 744 -8.91 42.00 -5.32
CA ILE A 744 -9.78 41.53 -6.41
C ILE A 744 -9.45 40.09 -6.81
N GLU A 745 -8.18 39.70 -6.86
CA GLU A 745 -7.76 38.33 -7.15
C GLU A 745 -8.17 37.36 -6.05
N THR A 746 -7.97 37.74 -4.78
CA THR A 746 -8.37 36.92 -3.62
C THR A 746 -9.90 36.78 -3.54
N LEU A 747 -10.66 37.87 -3.73
CA LEU A 747 -12.13 37.80 -3.78
C LEU A 747 -12.62 36.94 -4.94
N LYS A 748 -12.04 37.06 -6.15
CA LYS A 748 -12.35 36.16 -7.27
C LYS A 748 -12.10 34.72 -6.86
N PHE A 749 -10.92 34.41 -6.34
CA PHE A 749 -10.56 33.06 -5.89
C PHE A 749 -11.56 32.49 -4.87
N LEU A 750 -11.93 33.27 -3.85
CA LEU A 750 -12.84 32.83 -2.78
C LEU A 750 -14.28 32.61 -3.28
N TYR A 751 -14.83 33.49 -4.13
CA TYR A 751 -16.17 33.29 -4.72
C TYR A 751 -16.19 32.24 -5.84
N ASP A 752 -15.15 32.21 -6.70
CA ASP A 752 -15.01 31.21 -7.76
C ASP A 752 -14.83 29.78 -7.22
N LEU A 753 -14.42 29.64 -5.95
CA LEU A 753 -14.29 28.36 -5.25
C LEU A 753 -15.65 27.67 -5.06
N GLU A 754 -16.73 28.44 -4.87
CA GLU A 754 -18.11 27.93 -4.80
C GLU A 754 -18.64 27.53 -6.18
N MET A 755 -18.20 28.23 -7.23
CA MET A 755 -18.62 27.99 -8.62
C MET A 755 -17.62 27.14 -9.43
N ILE A 756 -16.64 26.51 -8.77
CA ILE A 756 -15.49 25.88 -9.42
C ILE A 756 -15.88 24.77 -10.41
N THR A 757 -17.01 24.09 -10.17
CA THR A 757 -17.56 23.04 -11.05
C THR A 757 -18.05 23.57 -12.40
N GLN A 758 -18.33 24.88 -12.54
CA GLN A 758 -18.93 25.50 -13.72
C GLN A 758 -17.92 26.10 -14.70
N LYS A 759 -16.61 26.08 -14.37
CA LYS A 759 -15.55 26.67 -15.22
C LYS A 759 -15.02 25.67 -16.24
N ASP A 760 -14.81 26.13 -17.48
CA ASP A 760 -14.15 25.36 -18.53
C ASP A 760 -12.61 25.35 -18.39
N GLY A 761 -11.96 24.27 -18.84
CA GLY A 761 -10.49 24.09 -18.83
C GLY A 761 -9.97 23.27 -17.64
N GLU A 762 -8.63 23.25 -17.47
CA GLU A 762 -7.96 22.78 -16.24
C GLU A 762 -7.70 23.99 -15.33
N ILE A 763 -7.92 23.84 -14.01
CA ILE A 763 -7.80 24.95 -13.06
C ILE A 763 -6.53 24.80 -12.20
N PRO A 764 -5.45 25.57 -12.47
CA PRO A 764 -4.27 25.57 -11.63
C PRO A 764 -4.53 26.23 -10.27
N THR A 765 -3.76 25.82 -9.27
CA THR A 765 -3.79 26.37 -7.90
C THR A 765 -2.87 27.59 -7.83
N PRO A 766 -3.40 28.81 -7.62
CA PRO A 766 -2.59 30.03 -7.61
C PRO A 766 -1.73 30.12 -6.34
N GLU A 767 -0.67 30.93 -6.37
CA GLU A 767 0.33 30.96 -5.29
C GLU A 767 -0.23 31.52 -3.97
N ILE A 768 -1.25 32.37 -4.04
CA ILE A 768 -2.04 32.86 -2.89
C ILE A 768 -2.83 31.74 -2.18
N ALA A 769 -2.97 30.57 -2.79
CA ALA A 769 -3.73 29.43 -2.27
C ALA A 769 -2.92 28.12 -2.29
N ARG A 770 -1.61 28.18 -2.52
CA ARG A 770 -0.72 27.01 -2.40
C ARG A 770 -0.44 26.77 -0.92
N PRO A 771 -0.76 25.58 -0.36
CA PRO A 771 -0.48 25.30 1.04
C PRO A 771 1.02 25.19 1.32
N ARG A 772 1.41 25.65 2.51
CA ARG A 772 2.77 25.51 3.07
C ARG A 772 3.13 24.04 3.33
N VAL A 773 4.41 23.75 3.45
CA VAL A 773 4.95 22.42 3.72
C VAL A 773 4.64 22.01 5.17
N PRO A 774 4.03 20.85 5.43
CA PRO A 774 3.84 20.35 6.79
C PRO A 774 5.18 20.12 7.50
N HIS A 775 5.29 20.57 8.76
CA HIS A 775 6.43 20.24 9.62
C HIS A 775 6.34 18.82 10.20
N GLU A 776 5.15 18.25 10.25
CA GLU A 776 4.81 16.96 10.82
C GLU A 776 4.38 16.01 9.69
N ILE A 777 5.05 14.86 9.51
CA ILE A 777 4.64 13.86 8.51
C ILE A 777 4.19 12.59 9.23
N LEU A 778 2.93 12.22 9.02
CA LEU A 778 2.33 10.99 9.50
C LEU A 778 2.64 9.85 8.51
N PHE A 779 3.19 8.74 9.00
CA PHE A 779 3.48 7.51 8.24
C PHE A 779 2.51 6.39 8.64
N ALA A 780 1.78 5.82 7.68
CA ALA A 780 0.94 4.63 7.84
C ALA A 780 1.63 3.40 7.22
N ILE A 781 1.98 2.41 8.07
CA ILE A 781 2.88 1.31 7.72
C ILE A 781 2.17 -0.05 7.79
N GLY A 782 2.35 -0.84 6.72
CA GLY A 782 1.93 -2.24 6.64
C GLY A 782 0.45 -2.46 6.93
N GLY A 783 0.13 -3.47 7.74
CA GLY A 783 -1.23 -3.82 8.10
C GLY A 783 -1.87 -4.82 7.14
N TRP A 784 -3.12 -5.18 7.44
CA TRP A 784 -3.88 -6.25 6.80
C TRP A 784 -4.87 -5.69 5.77
N SER A 785 -4.77 -6.18 4.53
CA SER A 785 -5.60 -5.78 3.39
C SER A 785 -5.88 -6.98 2.48
N GLY A 786 -7.07 -7.03 1.89
CA GLY A 786 -7.45 -8.08 0.93
C GLY A 786 -7.40 -9.52 1.45
N GLY A 787 -7.34 -9.74 2.77
CA GLY A 787 -7.14 -11.06 3.37
C GLY A 787 -5.68 -11.45 3.62
N SER A 788 -4.74 -10.52 3.53
CA SER A 788 -3.30 -10.75 3.72
C SER A 788 -2.61 -9.59 4.44
N ALA A 789 -1.42 -9.81 5.00
CA ALA A 789 -0.57 -8.71 5.48
C ALA A 789 0.07 -7.95 4.30
N THR A 790 0.44 -6.69 4.52
CA THR A 790 1.09 -5.82 3.52
C THR A 790 2.39 -5.20 4.07
N ASN A 791 3.25 -4.70 3.18
CA ASN A 791 4.44 -3.89 3.50
C ASN A 791 4.38 -2.46 2.91
N PHE A 792 3.21 -2.02 2.43
CA PHE A 792 3.07 -0.68 1.86
C PHE A 792 3.21 0.40 2.93
N ILE A 793 3.81 1.52 2.54
CA ILE A 793 3.90 2.73 3.35
C ILE A 793 3.15 3.83 2.59
N GLU A 794 2.29 4.56 3.29
CA GLU A 794 1.71 5.81 2.81
C GLU A 794 2.03 6.91 3.83
N THR A 795 2.32 8.12 3.36
CA THR A 795 2.48 9.32 4.19
C THR A 795 1.31 10.26 3.97
N TYR A 796 0.87 10.95 5.02
CA TYR A 796 -0.19 11.95 4.95
C TYR A 796 0.38 13.36 5.06
N ASP A 797 -0.01 14.20 4.09
CA ASP A 797 0.33 15.62 3.97
C ASP A 797 -0.85 16.44 4.50
N THR A 798 -0.79 16.86 5.77
CA THR A 798 -1.90 17.56 6.43
C THR A 798 -2.29 18.86 5.75
N ARG A 799 -1.34 19.53 5.08
CA ARG A 799 -1.58 20.84 4.46
C ARG A 799 -2.09 20.74 3.02
N ALA A 800 -1.86 19.61 2.34
CA ALA A 800 -2.53 19.29 1.07
C ALA A 800 -3.82 18.48 1.24
N ASP A 801 -4.07 17.89 2.42
CA ASP A 801 -5.07 16.85 2.68
C ASP A 801 -4.94 15.68 1.69
N ARG A 802 -3.74 15.05 1.63
CA ARG A 802 -3.43 13.98 0.67
C ARG A 802 -2.58 12.86 1.25
N TRP A 803 -2.92 11.63 0.88
CA TRP A 803 -2.08 10.45 1.09
C TRP A 803 -1.17 10.20 -0.10
N VAL A 804 0.13 10.09 0.17
CA VAL A 804 1.20 9.86 -0.79
C VAL A 804 1.77 8.46 -0.57
N LYS A 805 1.88 7.68 -1.64
CA LYS A 805 2.50 6.36 -1.55
C LYS A 805 4.02 6.50 -1.57
N VAL A 806 4.68 5.91 -0.58
CA VAL A 806 6.13 5.76 -0.51
C VAL A 806 6.54 4.49 -1.30
N GLU A 807 7.62 4.57 -2.07
CA GLU A 807 8.06 3.47 -2.95
C GLU A 807 8.91 2.43 -2.19
N GLU A 808 9.61 2.89 -1.15
CA GLU A 808 10.46 2.09 -0.30
C GLU A 808 9.64 1.19 0.66
N VAL A 809 9.97 -0.10 0.71
CA VAL A 809 9.28 -1.13 1.51
C VAL A 809 10.27 -2.03 2.25
N ASP A 810 9.89 -2.62 3.38
CA ASP A 810 10.76 -3.55 4.11
C ASP A 810 11.11 -4.76 3.23
N PRO A 811 12.40 -5.02 2.93
CA PRO A 811 12.82 -6.20 2.16
C PRO A 811 12.46 -7.55 2.80
N SER A 812 12.11 -7.56 4.09
CA SER A 812 11.63 -8.76 4.80
C SER A 812 10.21 -9.19 4.39
N GLY A 813 9.46 -8.34 3.69
CA GLY A 813 8.08 -8.60 3.30
C GLY A 813 7.02 -8.10 4.30
N PRO A 814 5.76 -8.55 4.16
CA PRO A 814 4.59 -7.95 4.79
C PRO A 814 4.44 -8.22 6.29
N ARG A 815 3.87 -7.24 7.02
CA ARG A 815 3.61 -7.30 8.47
C ARG A 815 2.30 -6.61 8.84
N ALA A 816 1.43 -7.31 9.56
CA ALA A 816 0.25 -6.76 10.23
C ALA A 816 0.34 -7.01 11.75
N TYR A 817 -0.43 -6.28 12.55
CA TYR A 817 -0.48 -6.40 14.02
C TYR A 817 0.90 -6.22 14.69
N HIS A 818 1.76 -5.41 14.05
CA HIS A 818 3.03 -4.91 14.58
C HIS A 818 2.78 -3.56 15.27
N GLY A 819 3.70 -3.14 16.14
CA GLY A 819 3.73 -1.76 16.64
C GLY A 819 4.80 -0.93 15.93
N THR A 820 4.58 0.38 15.83
CA THR A 820 5.57 1.39 15.42
C THR A 820 6.07 2.19 16.61
N ALA A 821 7.30 2.69 16.51
CA ALA A 821 7.91 3.63 17.44
C ALA A 821 8.89 4.55 16.70
N VAL A 822 9.03 5.79 17.13
CA VAL A 822 9.94 6.77 16.51
C VAL A 822 10.97 7.23 17.53
N VAL A 823 12.25 7.22 17.14
CA VAL A 823 13.36 7.83 17.91
C VAL A 823 14.26 8.59 16.94
N GLY A 824 14.22 9.93 17.02
CA GLY A 824 14.73 10.81 15.97
C GLY A 824 14.07 10.49 14.62
N PHE A 825 14.83 10.46 13.53
CA PHE A 825 14.33 10.14 12.19
C PHE A 825 14.26 8.62 11.88
N ASN A 826 14.17 7.76 12.91
CA ASN A 826 14.14 6.30 12.76
C ASN A 826 12.78 5.75 13.22
N ILE A 827 12.07 5.07 12.31
CA ILE A 827 10.86 4.31 12.61
C ILE A 827 11.26 2.86 12.90
N TYR A 828 10.92 2.37 14.09
CA TYR A 828 11.07 0.97 14.48
C TYR A 828 9.75 0.24 14.27
N VAL A 829 9.78 -0.85 13.52
CA VAL A 829 8.64 -1.77 13.28
C VAL A 829 8.88 -3.05 14.07
N ILE A 830 7.98 -3.35 15.00
CA ILE A 830 8.22 -4.33 16.08
C ILE A 830 7.25 -5.50 15.97
N GLY A 831 7.82 -6.71 15.78
CA GLY A 831 7.07 -7.96 15.77
C GLY A 831 6.08 -8.09 14.61
N GLY A 832 4.83 -8.40 14.96
CA GLY A 832 3.72 -8.61 14.04
C GLY A 832 3.58 -10.03 13.50
N PHE A 833 2.77 -10.15 12.45
CA PHE A 833 2.37 -11.40 11.80
C PHE A 833 2.24 -11.18 10.28
N ASN A 834 2.71 -12.13 9.46
CA ASN A 834 2.63 -12.06 7.99
C ASN A 834 1.49 -12.89 7.37
N GLY A 835 0.77 -13.68 8.18
CA GLY A 835 -0.19 -14.70 7.71
C GLY A 835 0.25 -16.15 7.98
N LEU A 836 1.51 -16.37 8.35
CA LEU A 836 2.12 -17.68 8.63
C LEU A 836 2.91 -17.67 9.95
N ASP A 837 3.79 -16.68 10.13
CA ASP A 837 4.77 -16.59 11.22
C ASP A 837 4.47 -15.44 12.19
N TYR A 838 4.57 -15.75 13.50
CA TYR A 838 4.57 -14.78 14.58
C TYR A 838 6.00 -14.30 14.86
N PHE A 839 6.24 -12.99 14.75
CA PHE A 839 7.60 -12.45 14.77
C PHE A 839 8.05 -11.96 16.16
N ASN A 840 9.33 -12.19 16.48
CA ASN A 840 10.10 -11.41 17.44
C ASN A 840 11.10 -10.45 16.76
N SER A 841 11.30 -10.57 15.44
CA SER A 841 12.20 -9.70 14.66
C SER A 841 11.76 -8.23 14.72
N CYS A 842 12.73 -7.33 14.87
CA CYS A 842 12.49 -5.89 14.84
C CYS A 842 13.25 -5.24 13.67
N ARG A 843 12.63 -4.25 13.04
CA ARG A 843 13.10 -3.59 11.83
C ARG A 843 13.19 -2.09 12.06
N CYS A 844 14.12 -1.41 11.41
CA CYS A 844 14.31 0.02 11.53
C CYS A 844 14.40 0.64 10.13
N PHE A 845 13.52 1.60 9.85
CA PHE A 845 13.58 2.46 8.67
C PHE A 845 14.09 3.83 9.07
N ASN A 846 15.11 4.34 8.39
CA ASN A 846 15.56 5.72 8.58
C ASN A 846 14.97 6.59 7.48
N ALA A 847 14.10 7.54 7.82
CA ALA A 847 13.33 8.32 6.84
C ALA A 847 14.16 9.34 6.03
N VAL A 848 15.35 9.71 6.50
CA VAL A 848 16.24 10.65 5.79
C VAL A 848 17.09 9.93 4.73
N THR A 849 17.66 8.78 5.08
CA THR A 849 18.47 7.96 4.15
C THR A 849 17.64 6.95 3.36
N LYS A 850 16.38 6.75 3.75
CA LYS A 850 15.42 5.75 3.25
C LYS A 850 15.91 4.29 3.33
N VAL A 851 16.84 4.01 4.25
CA VAL A 851 17.41 2.66 4.42
C VAL A 851 16.63 1.86 5.46
N TRP A 852 16.28 0.62 5.10
CA TRP A 852 15.82 -0.42 6.02
C TRP A 852 16.99 -1.24 6.57
N ARG A 853 17.01 -1.46 7.89
CA ARG A 853 17.96 -2.35 8.59
C ARG A 853 17.23 -3.25 9.59
N GLU A 854 17.85 -4.37 9.93
CA GLU A 854 17.46 -5.16 11.10
C GLU A 854 18.05 -4.55 12.37
N VAL A 855 17.36 -4.71 13.49
CA VAL A 855 17.86 -4.43 14.83
C VAL A 855 17.68 -5.67 15.71
N ALA A 856 18.17 -5.66 16.95
CA ALA A 856 18.04 -6.81 17.83
C ALA A 856 16.58 -7.29 17.93
N PRO A 857 16.31 -8.60 17.84
CA PRO A 857 14.97 -9.13 18.00
C PRO A 857 14.55 -9.11 19.49
N MET A 858 13.25 -9.02 19.74
CA MET A 858 12.66 -9.21 21.06
C MET A 858 12.95 -10.61 21.61
N ASN A 859 12.93 -10.74 22.93
CA ASN A 859 13.04 -12.01 23.64
C ASN A 859 11.82 -12.90 23.37
N ALA A 860 10.63 -12.29 23.26
CA ALA A 860 9.39 -13.00 22.92
C ALA A 860 8.90 -12.66 21.50
N ARG A 861 8.17 -13.60 20.88
CA ARG A 861 7.37 -13.32 19.68
C ARG A 861 6.14 -12.52 20.10
N ARG A 862 5.79 -11.46 19.38
CA ARG A 862 4.64 -10.60 19.69
C ARG A 862 3.97 -10.12 18.41
N CYS A 863 2.76 -10.60 18.13
CA CYS A 863 1.77 -9.88 17.32
C CYS A 863 0.65 -9.36 18.23
N TYR A 864 -0.18 -8.43 17.74
CA TYR A 864 -1.15 -7.69 18.54
C TYR A 864 -0.48 -6.99 19.74
N VAL A 865 0.74 -6.48 19.49
CA VAL A 865 1.66 -5.94 20.49
C VAL A 865 1.39 -4.46 20.73
N SER A 866 1.33 -4.05 21.99
CA SER A 866 1.28 -2.63 22.34
C SER A 866 2.70 -2.08 22.40
N VAL A 867 2.95 -0.93 21.78
CA VAL A 867 4.27 -0.28 21.74
C VAL A 867 4.13 1.17 22.20
N ALA A 868 5.14 1.67 22.93
CA ALA A 868 5.25 3.05 23.37
C ALA A 868 6.71 3.50 23.42
N VAL A 869 6.98 4.81 23.43
CA VAL A 869 8.33 5.39 23.53
C VAL A 869 8.41 6.28 24.76
N LEU A 870 9.30 5.96 25.70
CA LEU A 870 9.52 6.72 26.93
C LEU A 870 11.02 6.89 27.15
N ASN A 871 11.48 8.13 27.32
CA ASN A 871 12.88 8.50 27.58
C ASN A 871 13.86 7.91 26.52
N ASP A 872 13.53 8.11 25.24
CA ASP A 872 14.15 7.48 24.04
C ASP A 872 14.21 5.94 24.01
N LEU A 873 13.61 5.24 24.98
CA LEU A 873 13.54 3.78 25.01
C LEU A 873 12.20 3.31 24.45
N VAL A 874 12.23 2.26 23.63
CA VAL A 874 11.03 1.70 23.00
C VAL A 874 10.54 0.49 23.79
N TYR A 875 9.31 0.54 24.29
CA TYR A 875 8.70 -0.52 25.09
C TYR A 875 7.76 -1.36 24.23
N ALA A 876 7.86 -2.69 24.35
CA ALA A 876 6.99 -3.66 23.69
C ALA A 876 6.30 -4.53 24.74
N MET A 877 4.97 -4.52 24.75
CA MET A 877 4.16 -4.98 25.87
C MET A 877 3.08 -5.97 25.40
N GLY A 878 2.94 -7.08 26.13
CA GLY A 878 1.88 -8.07 25.91
C GLY A 878 1.93 -8.71 24.53
N GLY A 879 0.77 -8.84 23.89
CA GLY A 879 0.59 -9.49 22.59
C GLY A 879 0.46 -11.01 22.67
N TYR A 880 0.64 -11.65 21.52
CA TYR A 880 0.49 -13.10 21.31
C TYR A 880 1.73 -13.69 20.62
N ASP A 881 2.22 -14.83 21.10
CA ASP A 881 3.42 -15.52 20.57
C ASP A 881 3.11 -16.59 19.51
N GLY A 882 1.84 -16.94 19.32
CA GLY A 882 1.34 -18.07 18.54
C GLY A 882 0.55 -19.10 19.37
N TYR A 883 0.73 -19.11 20.69
CA TYR A 883 0.16 -20.07 21.64
C TYR A 883 -0.48 -19.38 22.86
N HIS A 884 0.19 -18.39 23.45
CA HIS A 884 -0.15 -17.73 24.71
C HIS A 884 -0.32 -16.21 24.53
N ARG A 885 -1.27 -15.63 25.27
CA ARG A 885 -1.35 -14.17 25.47
C ARG A 885 -0.40 -13.81 26.58
N GLN A 886 0.35 -12.72 26.42
CA GLN A 886 1.42 -12.36 27.34
C GLN A 886 1.02 -11.23 28.28
N ASN A 887 1.52 -11.28 29.52
CA ASN A 887 1.63 -10.12 30.41
C ASN A 887 3.05 -9.54 30.46
N THR A 888 4.04 -10.24 29.90
CA THR A 888 5.44 -9.79 29.85
C THR A 888 5.59 -8.49 29.05
N ALA A 889 6.58 -7.68 29.42
CA ALA A 889 6.99 -6.52 28.67
C ALA A 889 8.52 -6.42 28.63
N GLU A 890 9.04 -5.77 27.59
CA GLU A 890 10.47 -5.57 27.36
C GLU A 890 10.74 -4.19 26.74
N ARG A 891 11.90 -3.60 27.05
CA ARG A 891 12.34 -2.31 26.53
C ARG A 891 13.60 -2.43 25.69
N TYR A 892 13.67 -1.67 24.61
CA TYR A 892 14.78 -1.60 23.67
C TYR A 892 15.56 -0.30 23.84
N ASN A 893 16.88 -0.43 23.97
CA ASN A 893 17.81 0.69 23.97
C ASN A 893 18.52 0.74 22.61
N TYR A 894 18.21 1.75 21.80
CA TYR A 894 18.74 1.92 20.44
C TYR A 894 20.23 2.25 20.39
N ARG A 895 20.81 2.84 21.46
CA ARG A 895 22.24 3.18 21.54
C ARG A 895 23.10 1.92 21.73
N THR A 896 22.57 0.93 22.46
CA THR A 896 23.22 -0.37 22.71
C THR A 896 22.77 -1.48 21.74
N ASN A 897 21.65 -1.28 21.03
CA ASN A 897 20.97 -2.28 20.20
C ASN A 897 20.64 -3.56 21.00
N GLN A 898 19.98 -3.41 22.15
CA GLN A 898 19.61 -4.50 23.05
C GLN A 898 18.19 -4.36 23.59
N TRP A 899 17.51 -5.50 23.77
CA TRP A 899 16.27 -5.62 24.53
C TRP A 899 16.54 -6.06 25.96
N SER A 900 15.73 -5.61 26.90
CA SER A 900 15.76 -6.03 28.31
C SER A 900 14.33 -6.19 28.84
N LEU A 901 14.07 -7.28 29.56
CA LEU A 901 12.78 -7.48 30.23
C LEU A 901 12.57 -6.40 31.31
N ILE A 902 11.33 -5.97 31.47
CA ILE A 902 10.85 -5.14 32.59
C ILE A 902 9.84 -5.94 33.42
N ALA A 903 9.26 -5.35 34.46
CA ALA A 903 8.19 -5.99 35.21
C ALA A 903 7.02 -6.40 34.28
N PRO A 904 6.41 -7.58 34.50
CA PRO A 904 5.21 -7.99 33.78
C PRO A 904 3.97 -7.26 34.30
N MET A 905 2.99 -7.05 33.43
CA MET A 905 1.66 -6.54 33.77
C MET A 905 0.91 -7.49 34.71
N ASN A 906 -0.04 -6.94 35.47
CA ASN A 906 -0.96 -7.70 36.30
C ASN A 906 -1.93 -8.54 35.44
N VAL A 907 -2.33 -8.04 34.26
CA VAL A 907 -3.26 -8.72 33.35
C VAL A 907 -2.60 -9.03 32.00
N GLN A 908 -2.62 -10.30 31.59
CA GLN A 908 -2.19 -10.69 30.24
C GLN A 908 -3.14 -10.12 29.17
N ARG A 909 -2.58 -9.54 28.10
CA ARG A 909 -3.37 -8.83 27.08
C ARG A 909 -2.70 -8.89 25.71
N SER A 910 -3.44 -9.36 24.70
CA SER A 910 -3.22 -9.03 23.29
C SER A 910 -4.23 -7.95 22.88
N ASP A 911 -4.04 -7.30 21.72
CA ASP A 911 -5.03 -6.36 21.15
C ASP A 911 -5.36 -5.16 22.05
N ALA A 912 -4.42 -4.81 22.95
CA ALA A 912 -4.44 -3.61 23.78
C ALA A 912 -3.68 -2.47 23.09
N SER A 913 -3.93 -1.24 23.53
CA SER A 913 -3.15 -0.07 23.09
C SER A 913 -2.44 0.58 24.26
N ALA A 914 -1.29 1.19 24.01
CA ALA A 914 -0.47 1.86 25.02
C ALA A 914 -0.04 3.25 24.53
N THR A 915 0.17 4.17 25.48
CA THR A 915 0.63 5.54 25.21
C THR A 915 1.37 6.11 26.42
N THR A 916 2.12 7.19 26.23
CA THR A 916 2.93 7.84 27.27
C THR A 916 2.36 9.18 27.70
N LEU A 917 2.25 9.40 29.01
CA LEU A 917 1.79 10.64 29.60
C LEU A 917 2.46 10.82 30.97
N ASN A 918 2.96 12.02 31.27
CA ASN A 918 3.59 12.37 32.55
C ASN A 918 4.62 11.33 33.01
N ASP A 919 5.57 11.02 32.12
CA ASP A 919 6.69 10.08 32.27
C ASP A 919 6.33 8.63 32.66
N LYS A 920 5.08 8.23 32.37
CA LYS A 920 4.54 6.89 32.62
C LYS A 920 3.88 6.32 31.37
N ILE A 921 3.85 5.00 31.24
CA ILE A 921 3.17 4.31 30.13
C ILE A 921 1.82 3.82 30.63
N TYR A 922 0.73 4.23 29.96
CA TYR A 922 -0.62 3.72 30.21
C TYR A 922 -0.94 2.66 29.16
N ILE A 923 -1.49 1.51 29.58
CA ILE A 923 -1.96 0.45 28.68
C ILE A 923 -3.43 0.12 28.96
N THR A 924 -4.23 0.05 27.91
CA THR A 924 -5.69 0.06 28.00
C THR A 924 -6.32 -1.10 27.22
N GLY A 925 -7.34 -1.73 27.84
CA GLY A 925 -8.13 -2.79 27.21
C GLY A 925 -7.33 -4.02 26.77
N GLY A 926 -7.80 -4.64 25.70
CA GLY A 926 -7.27 -5.85 25.09
C GLY A 926 -8.16 -7.08 25.26
N PHE A 927 -7.59 -8.23 24.94
CA PHE A 927 -8.17 -9.56 25.08
C PHE A 927 -7.23 -10.43 25.93
N ASN A 928 -7.75 -10.99 27.02
CA ASN A 928 -6.95 -11.77 27.97
C ASN A 928 -6.82 -13.27 27.60
N GLY A 929 -7.44 -13.70 26.49
CA GLY A 929 -7.54 -15.12 26.11
C GLY A 929 -8.91 -15.75 26.39
N GLN A 930 -9.75 -15.11 27.20
CA GLN A 930 -11.12 -15.54 27.53
C GLN A 930 -12.15 -14.47 27.15
N GLU A 931 -11.91 -13.20 27.51
CA GLU A 931 -12.82 -12.09 27.27
C GLU A 931 -12.10 -10.78 26.87
N CYS A 932 -12.86 -9.87 26.28
CA CYS A 932 -12.43 -8.48 26.08
C CYS A 932 -12.47 -7.75 27.43
N ILE A 933 -11.38 -7.08 27.80
CA ILE A 933 -11.23 -6.46 29.13
C ILE A 933 -11.45 -4.94 29.09
N ASN A 934 -11.87 -4.37 30.23
CA ASN A 934 -11.96 -2.93 30.46
C ASN A 934 -10.89 -2.41 31.45
N SER A 935 -10.04 -3.30 31.96
CA SER A 935 -8.94 -2.95 32.87
C SER A 935 -7.82 -2.20 32.16
N ALA A 936 -7.38 -1.10 32.75
CA ALA A 936 -6.19 -0.35 32.35
C ALA A 936 -5.13 -0.39 33.46
N GLU A 937 -3.86 -0.31 33.07
CA GLU A 937 -2.70 -0.30 33.97
C GLU A 937 -1.76 0.85 33.60
N VAL A 938 -1.03 1.37 34.58
CA VAL A 938 0.06 2.34 34.39
C VAL A 938 1.38 1.73 34.83
N TYR A 939 2.40 1.83 33.98
CA TYR A 939 3.78 1.47 34.28
C TYR A 939 4.59 2.70 34.69
N ASP A 940 5.30 2.55 35.79
CA ASP A 940 6.22 3.54 36.33
C ASP A 940 7.67 3.09 36.08
N PRO A 941 8.52 3.88 35.39
CA PRO A 941 9.85 3.46 34.97
C PRO A 941 10.88 3.42 36.10
N GLU A 942 10.71 4.25 37.13
CA GLU A 942 11.65 4.42 38.25
C GLU A 942 11.50 3.26 39.26
N THR A 943 10.24 2.93 39.60
CA THR A 943 9.92 1.79 40.46
C THR A 943 9.91 0.45 39.71
N ASN A 944 9.83 0.49 38.37
CA ASN A 944 9.64 -0.69 37.51
C ASN A 944 8.44 -1.54 37.98
N GLN A 945 7.28 -0.90 38.14
CA GLN A 945 6.03 -1.55 38.58
C GLN A 945 4.85 -1.22 37.66
N TRP A 946 3.88 -2.14 37.60
CA TRP A 946 2.58 -1.94 36.97
C TRP A 946 1.49 -1.78 38.03
N THR A 947 0.75 -0.66 37.98
CA THR A 947 -0.35 -0.36 38.90
C THR A 947 -1.68 -0.35 38.16
N MET A 948 -2.70 -1.01 38.71
CA MET A 948 -4.07 -0.97 38.19
C MET A 948 -4.67 0.43 38.40
N ILE A 949 -5.21 1.04 37.34
CA ILE A 949 -5.98 2.30 37.42
C ILE A 949 -7.49 2.03 37.32
N ALA A 950 -8.32 3.08 37.39
CA ALA A 950 -9.76 2.93 37.20
C ALA A 950 -10.09 2.19 35.89
N ALA A 951 -11.05 1.27 35.95
CA ALA A 951 -11.48 0.52 34.77
C ALA A 951 -12.34 1.39 33.84
N MET A 952 -12.20 1.17 32.54
CA MET A 952 -12.99 1.83 31.49
C MET A 952 -14.47 1.45 31.62
N ARG A 953 -15.36 2.32 31.13
CA ARG A 953 -16.81 2.11 31.08
C ARG A 953 -17.17 0.94 30.17
N SER A 954 -16.43 0.77 29.07
CA SER A 954 -16.61 -0.33 28.13
C SER A 954 -15.41 -1.28 28.09
N ARG A 955 -15.69 -2.56 27.84
CA ARG A 955 -14.69 -3.57 27.45
C ARG A 955 -14.27 -3.31 26.01
N ARG A 956 -12.98 -3.32 25.70
CA ARG A 956 -12.46 -2.95 24.37
C ARG A 956 -11.21 -3.76 24.01
N SER A 957 -11.27 -4.57 22.96
CA SER A 957 -10.12 -5.22 22.32
C SER A 957 -9.97 -4.73 20.88
N GLY A 958 -8.76 -4.70 20.34
CA GLY A 958 -8.49 -4.06 19.06
C GLY A 958 -8.75 -2.55 19.13
N VAL A 959 -8.48 -2.00 20.31
CA VAL A 959 -8.72 -0.62 20.71
C VAL A 959 -7.49 0.22 20.40
N SER A 960 -7.63 1.53 20.32
CA SER A 960 -6.53 2.46 20.10
C SER A 960 -6.58 3.58 21.13
N CYS A 961 -5.46 3.91 21.76
CA CYS A 961 -5.37 4.95 22.79
C CYS A 961 -4.19 5.89 22.57
N ILE A 962 -4.34 7.15 22.98
CA ILE A 962 -3.32 8.18 22.82
C ILE A 962 -3.37 9.23 23.92
N ALA A 963 -2.22 9.77 24.29
CA ALA A 963 -2.11 10.90 25.19
C ALA A 963 -2.38 12.21 24.44
N TYR A 964 -3.30 13.03 24.94
CA TYR A 964 -3.68 14.30 24.32
C TYR A 964 -4.19 15.27 25.41
N HIS A 965 -3.77 16.54 25.35
CA HIS A 965 -4.05 17.60 26.34
C HIS A 965 -4.11 17.12 27.83
N GLY A 966 -3.11 16.35 28.27
CA GLY A 966 -2.99 15.89 29.67
C GLY A 966 -3.92 14.73 30.07
N CYS A 967 -4.64 14.13 29.12
CA CYS A 967 -5.51 12.97 29.33
C CYS A 967 -5.11 11.79 28.43
N VAL A 968 -5.52 10.57 28.78
CA VAL A 968 -5.39 9.38 27.92
C VAL A 968 -6.75 9.11 27.25
N TYR A 969 -6.83 9.33 25.95
CA TYR A 969 -8.00 9.03 25.13
C TYR A 969 -7.99 7.56 24.72
N VAL A 970 -9.12 6.87 24.80
CA VAL A 970 -9.31 5.48 24.34
C VAL A 970 -10.53 5.42 23.43
N ILE A 971 -10.36 4.96 22.20
CA ILE A 971 -11.34 5.13 21.13
C ILE A 971 -11.64 3.79 20.45
N GLY A 972 -12.90 3.56 20.11
CA GLY A 972 -13.36 2.41 19.33
C GLY A 972 -13.07 1.04 19.96
N GLY A 973 -12.68 0.09 19.12
CA GLY A 973 -12.42 -1.30 19.48
C GLY A 973 -13.64 -2.22 19.35
N PHE A 974 -13.52 -3.43 19.88
CA PHE A 974 -14.52 -4.49 19.90
C PHE A 974 -14.81 -4.92 21.35
N ASN A 975 -16.08 -4.92 21.74
CA ASN A 975 -16.50 -5.17 23.12
C ASN A 975 -16.87 -6.63 23.43
N GLY A 976 -16.71 -7.54 22.45
CA GLY A 976 -17.17 -8.93 22.51
C GLY A 976 -18.47 -9.18 21.74
N ILE A 977 -19.21 -8.11 21.38
CA ILE A 977 -20.50 -8.16 20.67
C ILE A 977 -20.42 -7.35 19.37
N SER A 978 -20.04 -6.07 19.46
CA SER A 978 -20.02 -5.10 18.37
C SER A 978 -18.69 -4.33 18.31
N ARG A 979 -18.42 -3.73 17.14
CA ARG A 979 -17.34 -2.75 16.97
C ARG A 979 -17.87 -1.38 17.36
N MET A 980 -17.04 -0.57 17.98
CA MET A 980 -17.46 0.66 18.65
C MET A 980 -17.03 1.89 17.86
N CYS A 981 -17.93 2.88 17.83
CA CYS A 981 -17.67 4.27 17.45
C CYS A 981 -17.29 5.13 18.66
N SER A 982 -17.81 4.82 19.85
CA SER A 982 -17.59 5.62 21.06
C SER A 982 -16.15 5.60 21.56
N GLY A 983 -15.79 6.68 22.25
CA GLY A 983 -14.54 6.79 23.01
C GLY A 983 -14.77 7.25 24.45
N GLU A 984 -13.69 7.23 25.22
CA GLU A 984 -13.64 7.73 26.60
C GLU A 984 -12.23 8.23 26.92
N LYS A 985 -12.11 9.34 27.65
CA LYS A 985 -10.83 9.89 28.09
C LYS A 985 -10.64 9.77 29.60
N TYR A 986 -9.43 9.43 29.99
CA TYR A 986 -8.99 9.26 31.38
C TYR A 986 -8.16 10.46 31.82
N ASN A 987 -8.56 11.05 32.94
CA ASN A 987 -7.78 12.09 33.62
C ASN A 987 -6.94 11.41 34.73
N PRO A 988 -5.58 11.48 34.68
CA PRO A 988 -4.73 10.82 35.66
C PRO A 988 -4.77 11.48 37.05
N THR A 989 -5.05 12.78 37.13
CA THR A 989 -5.15 13.54 38.38
C THR A 989 -6.38 13.16 39.20
N THR A 990 -7.49 12.82 38.52
CA THR A 990 -8.74 12.40 39.19
C THR A 990 -8.98 10.89 39.20
N ASN A 991 -8.20 10.11 38.44
CA ASN A 991 -8.37 8.66 38.25
C ASN A 991 -9.80 8.29 37.78
N THR A 992 -10.32 9.00 36.78
CA THR A 992 -11.69 8.82 36.27
C THR A 992 -11.80 8.88 34.75
N TRP A 993 -12.75 8.12 34.20
CA TRP A 993 -13.10 8.07 32.77
C TRP A 993 -14.35 8.91 32.45
N SER A 994 -14.24 9.85 31.52
CA SER A 994 -15.36 10.61 30.91
C SER A 994 -15.58 10.18 29.45
N PRO A 995 -16.82 10.16 28.94
CA PRO A 995 -17.06 9.87 27.52
C PRO A 995 -16.59 11.04 26.64
N ILE A 996 -16.31 10.74 25.37
CA ILE A 996 -16.13 11.73 24.29
C ILE A 996 -17.16 11.45 23.19
N PRO A 997 -17.38 12.35 22.21
CA PRO A 997 -18.26 12.09 21.07
C PRO A 997 -17.89 10.82 20.29
N ASP A 998 -18.91 10.10 19.82
CA ASP A 998 -18.73 8.92 18.97
C ASP A 998 -18.20 9.29 17.58
N MET A 999 -17.27 8.50 17.05
CA MET A 999 -16.85 8.53 15.64
C MET A 999 -18.03 8.27 14.70
N TYR A 1000 -17.95 8.74 13.45
CA TYR A 1000 -18.89 8.40 12.40
C TYR A 1000 -18.86 6.92 12.05
N ASN A 1001 -17.66 6.30 11.99
CA ASN A 1001 -17.51 4.89 11.64
C ASN A 1001 -17.07 4.03 12.84
N PRO A 1002 -17.82 2.98 13.22
CA PRO A 1002 -17.37 2.03 14.24
C PRO A 1002 -16.17 1.24 13.72
N ARG A 1003 -15.08 1.17 14.50
CA ARG A 1003 -13.81 0.60 14.04
C ARG A 1003 -13.02 -0.10 15.14
N SER A 1004 -12.28 -1.14 14.74
CA SER A 1004 -11.37 -1.94 15.56
C SER A 1004 -10.10 -2.25 14.78
N ASN A 1005 -8.97 -2.46 15.44
CA ASN A 1005 -7.66 -2.65 14.80
C ASN A 1005 -7.32 -1.51 13.83
N PHE A 1006 -7.59 -0.27 14.26
CA PHE A 1006 -7.30 0.96 13.52
C PHE A 1006 -6.08 1.66 14.13
N ALA A 1007 -5.39 2.48 13.35
CA ALA A 1007 -4.30 3.28 13.90
C ALA A 1007 -4.83 4.60 14.45
N ILE A 1008 -4.20 5.11 15.51
CA ILE A 1008 -4.49 6.41 16.13
C ILE A 1008 -3.20 7.21 16.20
N GLU A 1009 -3.26 8.51 15.97
CA GLU A 1009 -2.10 9.40 16.10
C GLU A 1009 -2.54 10.85 16.35
N VAL A 1010 -1.70 11.65 17.00
CA VAL A 1010 -1.90 13.12 17.13
C VAL A 1010 -1.04 13.83 16.10
N ILE A 1011 -1.65 14.69 15.29
CA ILE A 1011 -0.97 15.55 14.31
C ILE A 1011 -1.73 16.86 14.13
N ASP A 1012 -1.01 17.97 13.95
CA ASP A 1012 -1.55 19.33 13.80
C ASP A 1012 -2.56 19.74 14.91
N ASP A 1013 -2.41 19.20 16.14
CA ASP A 1013 -3.28 19.44 17.33
C ASP A 1013 -4.74 18.97 17.15
N MET A 1014 -4.88 17.74 16.62
CA MET A 1014 -6.10 16.93 16.54
C MET A 1014 -5.76 15.43 16.70
N ILE A 1015 -6.72 14.61 17.11
CA ILE A 1015 -6.57 13.13 17.16
C ILE A 1015 -7.09 12.53 15.85
N PHE A 1016 -6.25 11.83 15.08
CA PHE A 1016 -6.63 11.14 13.85
C PHE A 1016 -6.87 9.64 14.08
N ALA A 1017 -8.03 9.14 13.64
CA ALA A 1017 -8.42 7.73 13.62
C ALA A 1017 -8.39 7.18 12.19
N ILE A 1018 -7.43 6.29 11.91
CA ILE A 1018 -7.01 5.93 10.54
C ILE A 1018 -7.30 4.45 10.25
N GLY A 1019 -8.15 4.20 9.25
CA GLY A 1019 -8.49 2.85 8.79
C GLY A 1019 -9.13 1.98 9.86
N GLY A 1020 -8.87 0.67 9.80
CA GLY A 1020 -9.38 -0.32 10.74
C GLY A 1020 -10.26 -1.39 10.11
N TYR A 1021 -11.05 -2.04 10.97
CA TYR A 1021 -12.04 -3.06 10.62
C TYR A 1021 -13.38 -2.72 11.29
N ASN A 1022 -14.43 -2.51 10.49
CA ASN A 1022 -15.75 -2.09 10.98
C ASN A 1022 -16.63 -3.25 11.48
N GLY A 1023 -16.19 -4.50 11.29
CA GLY A 1023 -16.96 -5.71 11.60
C GLY A 1023 -17.41 -6.49 10.37
N VAL A 1024 -17.29 -5.92 9.18
CA VAL A 1024 -17.60 -6.55 7.89
C VAL A 1024 -16.37 -6.52 6.98
N THR A 1025 -15.76 -5.35 6.79
CA THR A 1025 -14.60 -5.12 5.92
C THR A 1025 -13.50 -4.33 6.62
N THR A 1026 -12.28 -4.42 6.08
CA THR A 1026 -11.24 -3.41 6.31
C THR A 1026 -11.68 -2.08 5.72
N ILE A 1027 -11.50 -0.99 6.44
CA ILE A 1027 -11.85 0.36 6.03
C ILE A 1027 -10.59 1.18 5.71
N TYR A 1028 -10.77 2.28 4.96
CA TYR A 1028 -9.72 3.22 4.54
C TYR A 1028 -9.96 4.63 5.12
N GLN A 1029 -11.16 4.84 5.67
CA GLN A 1029 -11.68 6.07 6.24
C GLN A 1029 -10.78 6.68 7.30
N VAL A 1030 -10.60 8.00 7.21
CA VAL A 1030 -9.84 8.80 8.17
C VAL A 1030 -10.76 9.86 8.79
N GLU A 1031 -10.88 9.84 10.10
CA GLU A 1031 -11.63 10.84 10.87
C GLU A 1031 -10.66 11.54 11.83
N CYS A 1032 -10.79 12.85 12.01
CA CYS A 1032 -10.04 13.60 13.02
C CYS A 1032 -10.98 14.24 14.06
N TYR A 1033 -10.53 14.31 15.32
CA TYR A 1033 -11.25 14.91 16.43
C TYR A 1033 -10.50 16.16 16.92
N ASP A 1034 -11.22 17.29 17.02
CA ASP A 1034 -10.75 18.49 17.71
C ASP A 1034 -11.47 18.62 19.06
N GLU A 1035 -10.70 18.80 20.14
CA GLU A 1035 -11.24 19.03 21.48
C GLU A 1035 -11.84 20.45 21.63
N LYS A 1036 -11.46 21.42 20.78
CA LYS A 1036 -11.91 22.82 20.88
C LYS A 1036 -13.37 22.98 20.45
N THR A 1037 -13.76 22.32 19.36
CA THR A 1037 -15.17 22.17 18.95
C THR A 1037 -15.86 21.00 19.64
N ASN A 1038 -15.07 20.00 20.07
CA ASN A 1038 -15.55 18.71 20.57
C ASN A 1038 -16.43 17.98 19.53
N GLU A 1039 -15.92 17.90 18.30
CA GLU A 1039 -16.55 17.24 17.16
C GLU A 1039 -15.53 16.36 16.40
N TRP A 1040 -16.05 15.43 15.60
CA TRP A 1040 -15.27 14.68 14.60
C TRP A 1040 -15.45 15.33 13.21
N TYR A 1041 -14.44 15.22 12.35
CA TYR A 1041 -14.45 15.67 10.97
C TYR A 1041 -13.89 14.58 10.04
N GLU A 1042 -14.34 14.55 8.78
CA GLU A 1042 -13.78 13.67 7.74
C GLU A 1042 -12.50 14.31 7.16
N ALA A 1043 -11.40 13.54 7.15
CA ALA A 1043 -10.19 13.87 6.39
C ALA A 1043 -10.16 13.05 5.09
N THR A 1044 -9.28 13.35 4.12
CA THR A 1044 -9.17 12.49 2.94
C THR A 1044 -8.68 11.09 3.32
N ASP A 1045 -9.41 10.08 2.86
CA ASP A 1045 -9.17 8.66 3.15
C ASP A 1045 -7.84 8.14 2.57
N MET A 1046 -7.29 7.06 3.16
CA MET A 1046 -6.11 6.36 2.63
C MET A 1046 -6.35 5.80 1.21
N ASN A 1047 -5.30 5.65 0.40
CA ASN A 1047 -5.44 5.00 -0.91
C ASN A 1047 -5.68 3.48 -0.82
N ILE A 1048 -5.57 2.88 0.39
CA ILE A 1048 -5.64 1.44 0.61
C ILE A 1048 -6.49 1.11 1.85
N TYR A 1049 -7.43 0.17 1.68
CA TYR A 1049 -8.27 -0.42 2.72
C TYR A 1049 -7.43 -1.27 3.67
N ARG A 1050 -7.23 -0.86 4.93
CA ARG A 1050 -6.37 -1.58 5.88
C ARG A 1050 -6.89 -1.56 7.30
N SER A 1051 -6.85 -2.72 7.96
CA SER A 1051 -6.81 -2.82 9.43
C SER A 1051 -5.40 -3.21 9.87
N ALA A 1052 -5.14 -3.29 11.18
CA ALA A 1052 -3.93 -3.88 11.76
C ALA A 1052 -2.60 -3.24 11.29
N LEU A 1053 -2.70 -2.05 10.69
CA LEU A 1053 -1.59 -1.15 10.38
C LEU A 1053 -1.17 -0.43 11.65
N SER A 1054 0.04 0.13 11.62
CA SER A 1054 0.52 1.02 12.67
C SER A 1054 0.88 2.37 12.05
N VAL A 1055 0.70 3.45 12.81
CA VAL A 1055 1.00 4.82 12.39
C VAL A 1055 2.08 5.41 13.30
N CYS A 1056 2.84 6.37 12.78
CA CYS A 1056 3.68 7.24 13.59
C CYS A 1056 3.94 8.59 12.89
N VAL A 1057 4.07 9.68 13.65
CA VAL A 1057 4.55 10.98 13.15
C VAL A 1057 6.08 11.12 13.23
N ILE A 1058 6.68 11.78 12.23
CA ILE A 1058 8.04 12.32 12.30
C ILE A 1058 8.00 13.84 12.12
N MET A 1059 8.70 14.55 13.01
CA MET A 1059 8.86 16.00 13.02
C MET A 1059 10.09 16.43 12.22
N GLY A 1060 9.98 17.49 11.42
CA GLY A 1060 11.13 18.23 10.89
C GLY A 1060 12.07 17.45 9.95
N LEU A 1061 11.52 16.62 9.07
CA LEU A 1061 12.30 15.84 8.10
C LEU A 1061 13.07 16.74 7.11
N PRO A 1062 14.42 16.66 7.04
CA PRO A 1062 15.20 17.44 6.08
C PRO A 1062 14.87 17.17 4.61
N ASN A 1063 14.29 16.01 4.31
CA ASN A 1063 13.85 15.59 2.98
C ASN A 1063 12.31 15.50 2.87
N VAL A 1064 11.58 16.33 3.60
CA VAL A 1064 10.09 16.35 3.62
C VAL A 1064 9.43 16.31 2.22
N TYR A 1065 10.05 16.93 1.20
CA TYR A 1065 9.62 16.90 -0.20
C TYR A 1065 9.53 15.49 -0.83
N ASP A 1066 10.15 14.46 -0.24
CA ASP A 1066 9.98 13.06 -0.63
C ASP A 1066 8.60 12.49 -0.28
N TYR A 1067 7.97 13.02 0.79
CA TYR A 1067 6.84 12.41 1.50
C TYR A 1067 5.52 13.18 1.39
N ILE A 1068 5.57 14.41 0.87
CA ILE A 1068 4.42 15.29 0.67
C ILE A 1068 3.86 15.21 -0.76
N HIS A 1069 2.66 15.74 -0.97
CA HIS A 1069 2.01 15.71 -2.27
C HIS A 1069 2.80 16.56 -3.28
N LYS A 1070 3.21 15.94 -4.40
CA LYS A 1070 4.12 16.55 -5.38
C LYS A 1070 3.45 17.54 -6.34
N HIS A 1071 2.12 17.43 -6.55
CA HIS A 1071 1.38 18.25 -7.51
C HIS A 1071 0.53 19.34 -6.83
N ARG A 1072 1.15 20.12 -5.93
CA ARG A 1072 0.48 21.20 -5.18
C ARG A 1072 -0.13 22.26 -6.09
N GLU A 1073 0.35 22.39 -7.32
CA GLU A 1073 -0.22 23.24 -8.36
C GLU A 1073 -1.58 22.75 -8.90
N ARG A 1074 -2.02 21.52 -8.58
CA ARG A 1074 -3.23 20.88 -9.11
C ARG A 1074 -4.34 20.63 -8.09
N LEU A 1075 -4.14 20.97 -6.82
CA LEU A 1075 -5.10 20.69 -5.73
C LEU A 1075 -6.51 21.26 -6.00
N MET A 1076 -6.61 22.42 -6.66
CA MET A 1076 -7.89 23.00 -7.12
C MET A 1076 -8.61 22.15 -8.16
N GLU A 1077 -7.89 21.67 -9.18
CA GLU A 1077 -8.45 20.78 -10.22
C GLU A 1077 -8.89 19.44 -9.63
N GLU A 1078 -8.10 18.87 -8.72
CA GLU A 1078 -8.48 17.66 -7.97
C GLU A 1078 -9.75 17.90 -7.11
N LYS A 1079 -9.83 19.04 -6.40
CA LYS A 1079 -11.01 19.42 -5.62
C LYS A 1079 -12.25 19.57 -6.51
N ARG A 1080 -12.12 20.20 -7.69
CA ARG A 1080 -13.19 20.28 -8.68
C ARG A 1080 -13.65 18.90 -9.14
N GLN A 1081 -12.72 17.99 -9.45
CA GLN A 1081 -13.05 16.63 -9.89
C GLN A 1081 -13.73 15.81 -8.77
N LYS A 1082 -13.31 15.95 -7.51
CA LYS A 1082 -13.99 15.35 -6.34
C LYS A 1082 -15.41 15.90 -6.17
N LEU A 1083 -15.60 17.22 -6.32
CA LEU A 1083 -16.93 17.85 -6.26
C LEU A 1083 -17.86 17.43 -7.41
N LEU A 1084 -17.38 17.42 -8.66
CA LEU A 1084 -18.15 16.96 -9.82
C LEU A 1084 -18.59 15.49 -9.67
N ALA A 1085 -17.73 14.62 -9.15
CA ALA A 1085 -18.08 13.23 -8.87
C ALA A 1085 -19.17 13.10 -7.80
N LEU A 1086 -19.08 13.88 -6.72
CA LEU A 1086 -20.10 13.95 -5.66
C LEU A 1086 -21.44 14.51 -6.17
N GLU A 1087 -21.42 15.52 -7.04
CA GLU A 1087 -22.61 16.12 -7.65
C GLU A 1087 -23.32 15.13 -8.59
N VAL A 1088 -22.57 14.39 -9.41
CA VAL A 1088 -23.09 13.29 -10.24
C VAL A 1088 -23.72 12.19 -9.36
N HIS A 1089 -23.07 11.79 -8.27
CA HIS A 1089 -23.64 10.82 -7.33
C HIS A 1089 -24.93 11.33 -6.66
N ARG A 1090 -24.97 12.60 -6.23
CA ARG A 1090 -26.18 13.22 -5.65
C ARG A 1090 -27.32 13.28 -6.66
N THR A 1091 -27.05 13.65 -7.91
CA THR A 1091 -28.06 13.71 -8.99
C THR A 1091 -28.62 12.32 -9.29
N GLN A 1092 -27.78 11.29 -9.34
CA GLN A 1092 -28.22 9.90 -9.51
C GLN A 1092 -29.09 9.43 -8.33
N HIS A 1093 -28.70 9.73 -7.09
CA HIS A 1093 -29.49 9.40 -5.91
C HIS A 1093 -30.86 10.10 -5.90
N GLN A 1094 -30.91 11.39 -6.25
CA GLN A 1094 -32.16 12.15 -6.34
C GLN A 1094 -33.08 11.61 -7.43
N GLN A 1095 -32.56 11.30 -8.62
CA GLN A 1095 -33.34 10.66 -9.69
C GLN A 1095 -33.90 9.29 -9.26
N GLN A 1096 -33.11 8.51 -8.53
CA GLN A 1096 -33.53 7.20 -8.03
C GLN A 1096 -34.59 7.31 -6.91
N GLN A 1097 -34.46 8.29 -6.00
CA GLN A 1097 -35.49 8.60 -5.00
C GLN A 1097 -36.79 9.14 -5.64
N GLN A 1098 -36.68 9.96 -6.69
CA GLN A 1098 -37.84 10.51 -7.37
C GLN A 1098 -38.59 9.45 -8.17
N GLN A 1099 -37.88 8.52 -8.84
CA GLN A 1099 -38.51 7.33 -9.45
C GLN A 1099 -39.24 6.45 -8.43
N LEU A 1100 -38.73 6.32 -7.21
CA LEU A 1100 -39.42 5.61 -6.12
C LEU A 1100 -40.68 6.36 -5.65
N GLN A 1101 -40.64 7.69 -5.56
CA GLN A 1101 -41.81 8.51 -5.24
C GLN A 1101 -42.89 8.45 -6.35
N ASP A 1102 -42.50 8.52 -7.62
CA ASP A 1102 -43.43 8.41 -8.75
C ASP A 1102 -44.11 7.03 -8.79
N GLN A 1103 -43.36 5.93 -8.52
CA GLN A 1103 -43.95 4.60 -8.37
C GLN A 1103 -44.91 4.50 -7.18
N MET A 1104 -44.62 5.18 -6.06
CA MET A 1104 -45.54 5.25 -4.92
C MET A 1104 -46.82 6.03 -5.26
N GLN A 1105 -46.75 7.13 -6.02
CA GLN A 1105 -47.92 7.89 -6.44
C GLN A 1105 -48.78 7.14 -7.46
N GLN A 1106 -48.17 6.44 -8.43
CA GLN A 1106 -48.92 5.60 -9.39
C GLN A 1106 -49.70 4.48 -8.68
N ASN A 1107 -49.12 3.86 -7.65
CA ASN A 1107 -49.81 2.85 -6.83
C ASN A 1107 -50.99 3.40 -6.00
N GLN A 1108 -51.12 4.72 -5.81
CA GLN A 1108 -52.26 5.34 -5.12
C GLN A 1108 -53.44 5.69 -6.03
N GLN A 1109 -53.30 5.58 -7.37
CA GLN A 1109 -54.36 5.94 -8.32
C GLN A 1109 -55.17 4.74 -8.85
N VAL A 1110 -54.95 3.53 -8.34
CA VAL A 1110 -55.72 2.33 -8.74
C VAL A 1110 -57.06 2.28 -7.99
N PRO A 1111 -58.22 2.32 -8.67
CA PRO A 1111 -59.52 2.31 -8.01
C PRO A 1111 -59.83 0.94 -7.38
N ILE A 1112 -60.28 0.95 -6.13
CA ILE A 1112 -60.59 -0.26 -5.35
C ILE A 1112 -61.87 -0.91 -5.89
N ILE A 1113 -61.74 -2.02 -6.61
CA ILE A 1113 -62.86 -2.89 -6.98
C ILE A 1113 -63.06 -3.91 -5.85
N VAL A 1114 -64.20 -3.83 -5.16
CA VAL A 1114 -64.56 -4.74 -4.05
C VAL A 1114 -65.13 -6.05 -4.60
N PRO A 1115 -64.53 -7.23 -4.31
CA PRO A 1115 -65.10 -8.53 -4.69
C PRO A 1115 -66.24 -8.94 -3.75
N THR A 1116 -67.27 -9.60 -4.28
CA THR A 1116 -68.33 -10.24 -3.51
C THR A 1116 -67.90 -11.60 -2.94
N PRO A 1117 -68.43 -12.03 -1.77
CA PRO A 1117 -68.01 -13.28 -1.12
C PRO A 1117 -68.66 -14.53 -1.75
N PRO A 1118 -67.98 -15.70 -1.69
CA PRO A 1118 -68.51 -16.98 -2.18
C PRO A 1118 -69.50 -17.65 -1.19
N PRO A 1119 -70.35 -18.58 -1.66
CA PRO A 1119 -71.34 -19.27 -0.83
C PRO A 1119 -70.75 -20.36 0.09
N LEU A 1120 -71.46 -20.66 1.18
CA LEU A 1120 -71.09 -21.62 2.23
C LEU A 1120 -71.46 -23.08 1.87
N PRO A 1121 -70.71 -24.08 2.38
CA PRO A 1121 -71.15 -25.49 2.47
C PRO A 1121 -72.16 -25.68 3.63
N PRO A 1122 -72.95 -26.78 3.64
CA PRO A 1122 -74.00 -27.00 4.64
C PRO A 1122 -73.49 -27.46 6.02
N ASN A 1123 -74.30 -27.18 7.06
CA ASN A 1123 -74.07 -27.58 8.45
C ASN A 1123 -74.04 -29.10 8.65
N ASN A 1124 -73.42 -29.52 9.75
CA ASN A 1124 -74.06 -30.39 10.73
C ASN A 1124 -73.82 -29.77 12.12
N ASP A 1125 -74.83 -29.81 12.97
CA ASP A 1125 -74.93 -28.96 14.17
C ASP A 1125 -74.47 -29.65 15.47
N GLU A 1126 -74.59 -28.91 16.58
CA GLU A 1126 -74.49 -29.34 17.98
C GLU A 1126 -73.06 -29.67 18.53
N ASN A 1127 -72.73 -29.38 19.81
CA ASN A 1127 -73.58 -28.93 20.92
C ASN A 1127 -72.87 -27.94 21.89
N ASN A 1128 -73.53 -26.81 22.14
CA ASN A 1128 -73.59 -25.98 23.36
C ASN A 1128 -72.39 -25.72 24.33
N ASN A 1129 -72.25 -24.42 24.62
CA ASN A 1129 -72.16 -23.76 25.94
C ASN A 1129 -70.81 -23.51 26.67
N SER A 1130 -70.66 -22.22 27.03
CA SER A 1130 -69.84 -21.66 28.12
C SER A 1130 -68.30 -21.67 27.92
N ARG A 1131 -67.51 -20.72 28.46
CA ARG A 1131 -67.82 -19.56 29.32
C ARG A 1131 -66.74 -18.46 29.19
N SER A 1132 -67.18 -17.21 29.08
CA SER A 1132 -66.73 -16.01 29.83
C SER A 1132 -65.25 -15.65 30.03
N ASN A 1133 -64.97 -14.36 29.79
CA ASN A 1133 -63.82 -13.55 30.22
C ASN A 1133 -62.48 -13.84 29.50
N GLU A 1134 -61.63 -12.84 29.24
CA GLU A 1134 -61.67 -11.41 29.61
C GLU A 1134 -61.37 -10.51 28.39
#